data_AF-A0A9Q1LME9-F1
#
_entry.id   AF-A0A9Q1LME9-F1
#
_cell.length_a   1.000
_cell.length_b   1.000
_cell.length_c   1.000
_cell.angle_alpha   90.00
_cell.angle_beta   90.00
_cell.angle_gamma   90.00
#
_symmetry.space_group_name_H-M   'P 1'
#
loop_
_entity.id
_entity.type
_entity.pdbx_description
1 polymer ?
#
loop_
_entity_poly.entity_id
_entity_poly.type
_entity_poly.pdbx_seq_one_letter_code
_entity_poly.pdbx_strand_id
1 'polypeptide(L)'
;MLQTHILPFCSFFNQLVHVKYNSLGRTSIQKSGEDLILLAEWGLISSPVVLSIACCVFYSHCGNLAVLREKTFDRRNSGWFSWWNKEEPHTWLAKLVGMTKLKDQVCKSWFAPVGSASDYPFLSKWVIYGELTCNGSCTESSNEISPLYSLWATFIGLYIANYVVERSSGWALSRPLSLKEFEKLKKKQTKPEFLDMVPWYSGTSADLFKTMFDLLVSVTLFVGRFDMRMMQAAMSRVEEGAKQEDLLYDQFSEKDGLWFDFMADTGDGGNSSYSVARLLAQPSLRLQVNGSMLTLPRGDMLLIGGDLAYPNPSSFTYEKRLFRPFEYALQPPMWYKEEHIAVSKPELPPEVDELRQYDGPQCFVIPGNHDWFDGLQTYMRYICHKSWLGGWFMPQKKSYFALQFPIGWWVFGLDLALHCDIDIYQFKFFSELVRDKVGENDSVIIMTHEPNWLLDWYFNQKTGKNITYLIRDHLKGRCRLRIAGDVHHYMRHSYVPSNKPVYVQHLLVNGCGGAFLHPTHVFKNFNEIYGTSYETKASYPTFEDSSRIALGNILKFRKKNWQFDVIGGMIYFMLVFSMFPRCHLDHILKDDTFSGRLGTFFGTVWDAFMYMLGCSYVSAAGAILLLTIAIVFVPSKVSWKKRLLIGILHVSAHLAAALILMLLMELAVETCIRHNLLATSGYHTLYQWYRSVESEHFPDPTGLRARIEQWTFGLYPACIKYLMSGFDVPEVMAVTRNNICKKGMDSLSRGGAVIYYASVFLYFWVLSTPVVSLILGSYLYISINWLHIHFDEAFSSLRIANYKAFTRFHINSKGDLEVFTLAVDKVPKEWKLDPNWDGESKEPSYLQRFPSKWRAKGLHQDPVNTVRIIDHFVIEQKEKSDSGLSNGSFNQ
;
A
#
# COMPACT_ATOMS: atom_id res chain seq x y z
N MET A 1 -31.61 3.15 47.34
CA MET A 1 -30.90 4.43 47.59
C MET A 1 -29.66 4.66 46.70
N LEU A 2 -29.30 3.72 45.80
CA LEU A 2 -28.23 3.90 44.80
C LEU A 2 -28.75 4.34 43.41
N GLN A 3 -30.03 4.71 43.32
CA GLN A 3 -30.69 5.10 42.07
C GLN A 3 -30.86 6.64 41.96
N THR A 4 -30.52 7.39 43.00
CA THR A 4 -30.76 8.84 43.08
C THR A 4 -29.51 9.73 42.89
N HIS A 5 -28.30 9.16 42.83
CA HIS A 5 -27.06 9.97 42.70
C HIS A 5 -26.22 9.73 41.43
N ILE A 6 -26.51 8.69 40.64
CA ILE A 6 -25.78 8.41 39.39
C ILE A 6 -26.51 8.96 38.15
N LEU A 7 -27.84 9.05 38.21
CA LEU A 7 -28.68 9.60 37.14
C LEU A 7 -28.43 11.10 36.82
N PRO A 8 -28.07 11.99 37.76
CA PRO A 8 -27.75 13.39 37.43
C PRO A 8 -26.43 13.55 36.67
N PHE A 9 -25.44 12.69 36.93
CA PHE A 9 -24.10 12.78 36.32
C PHE A 9 -24.11 12.28 34.87
N CYS A 10 -24.88 11.22 34.58
CA CYS A 10 -25.13 10.77 33.21
C CYS A 10 -26.06 11.71 32.42
N SER A 11 -27.00 12.39 33.07
CA SER A 11 -27.86 13.41 32.43
C SER A 11 -27.08 14.66 32.01
N PHE A 12 -26.09 15.07 32.80
CA PHE A 12 -25.23 16.23 32.47
C PHE A 12 -24.30 15.95 31.28
N PHE A 13 -23.72 14.74 31.20
CA PHE A 13 -22.89 14.32 30.06
C PHE A 13 -23.71 14.11 28.78
N ASN A 14 -24.93 13.56 28.88
CA ASN A 14 -25.83 13.44 27.72
C ASN A 14 -26.31 14.80 27.19
N GLN A 15 -26.53 15.80 28.05
CA GLN A 15 -26.89 17.16 27.62
C GLN A 15 -25.72 17.88 26.93
N LEU A 16 -24.48 17.68 27.38
CA LEU A 16 -23.28 18.24 26.72
C LEU A 16 -23.03 17.63 25.32
N VAL A 17 -23.37 16.36 25.13
CA VAL A 17 -23.28 15.69 23.82
C VAL A 17 -24.44 16.06 22.90
N HIS A 18 -25.65 16.27 23.44
CA HIS A 18 -26.83 16.66 22.65
C HIS A 18 -26.77 18.14 22.16
N VAL A 19 -26.14 19.04 22.91
CA VAL A 19 -25.99 20.46 22.52
C VAL A 19 -24.94 20.63 21.40
N LYS A 20 -23.95 19.73 21.31
CA LYS A 20 -22.93 19.78 20.23
C LYS A 20 -23.44 19.21 18.90
N TYR A 21 -24.40 18.29 18.92
CA TYR A 21 -24.94 17.68 17.69
C TYR A 21 -26.05 18.48 17.00
N ASN A 22 -26.76 19.36 17.71
CA ASN A 22 -27.82 20.18 17.12
C ASN A 22 -27.35 21.57 16.60
N SER A 23 -26.10 21.99 16.86
CA SER A 23 -25.55 23.24 16.31
C SER A 23 -24.74 23.09 15.01
N LEU A 24 -24.54 21.85 14.53
CA LEU A 24 -23.85 21.55 13.25
C LEU A 24 -24.81 21.20 12.10
N GLY A 25 -26.10 21.50 12.27
CA GLY A 25 -27.08 21.44 11.20
C GLY A 25 -27.00 22.67 10.29
N ARG A 26 -26.42 22.49 9.10
CA ARG A 26 -26.30 23.43 7.96
C ARG A 26 -25.10 24.37 8.00
N THR A 27 -23.95 23.84 7.58
CA THR A 27 -23.14 24.45 6.50
C THR A 27 -22.06 23.45 6.07
N SER A 28 -21.82 23.38 4.76
CA SER A 28 -20.84 22.53 4.11
C SER A 28 -19.44 22.73 4.70
N ILE A 29 -18.87 21.71 5.33
CA ILE A 29 -17.47 21.72 5.76
C ILE A 29 -16.77 20.45 5.26
N GLN A 30 -15.72 20.73 4.51
CA GLN A 30 -14.70 19.87 3.95
C GLN A 30 -13.96 19.17 5.10
N LYS A 31 -14.05 17.83 5.16
CA LYS A 31 -13.41 17.01 6.20
C LYS A 31 -11.88 17.23 6.18
N SER A 32 -11.33 17.82 7.23
CA SER A 32 -9.89 17.86 7.53
C SER A 32 -9.46 16.54 8.19
N GLY A 33 -8.21 16.13 7.95
CA GLY A 33 -7.65 14.86 8.43
C GLY A 33 -7.36 14.78 9.93
N GLU A 34 -7.62 15.84 10.70
CA GLU A 34 -7.34 15.91 12.14
C GLU A 34 -8.31 15.06 12.97
N ASP A 35 -9.57 14.92 12.52
CA ASP A 35 -10.59 14.15 13.25
C ASP A 35 -10.36 12.62 13.17
N LEU A 36 -9.65 12.13 12.14
CA LEU A 36 -9.35 10.71 11.96
C LEU A 36 -8.16 10.23 12.80
N ILE A 37 -7.25 11.14 13.17
CA ILE A 37 -6.04 10.82 13.93
C ILE A 37 -6.39 10.61 15.41
N LEU A 38 -7.26 11.47 15.97
CA LEU A 38 -7.78 11.31 17.33
C LEU A 38 -8.59 10.02 17.51
N LEU A 39 -9.31 9.57 16.47
CA LEU A 39 -10.04 8.30 16.47
C LEU A 39 -9.13 7.07 16.36
N ALA A 40 -7.99 7.17 15.66
CA ALA A 40 -7.00 6.09 15.56
C ALA A 40 -6.17 5.93 16.84
N GLU A 41 -5.79 7.05 17.48
CA GLU A 41 -5.13 7.04 18.80
C GLU A 41 -6.06 6.53 19.91
N TRP A 42 -7.36 6.89 19.87
CA TRP A 42 -8.36 6.26 20.73
C TRP A 42 -8.56 4.78 20.44
N GLY A 43 -8.54 4.36 19.16
CA GLY A 43 -8.68 2.97 18.73
C GLY A 43 -7.58 2.05 19.28
N LEU A 44 -6.32 2.50 19.23
CA LEU A 44 -5.16 1.75 19.74
C LEU A 44 -5.16 1.62 21.28
N ILE A 45 -5.60 2.66 21.99
CA ILE A 45 -5.72 2.64 23.46
C ILE A 45 -6.98 1.86 23.92
N SER A 46 -7.99 1.76 23.07
CA SER A 46 -9.26 1.06 23.36
C SER A 46 -9.23 -0.46 23.15
N SER A 47 -8.11 -1.05 22.69
CA SER A 47 -8.02 -2.50 22.49
C SER A 47 -7.84 -3.23 23.83
N PRO A 48 -8.82 -4.05 24.27
CA PRO A 48 -8.78 -4.72 25.58
C PRO A 48 -7.59 -5.67 25.74
N VAL A 49 -7.09 -6.20 24.62
CA VAL A 49 -5.98 -7.18 24.58
C VAL A 49 -4.65 -6.49 24.88
N VAL A 50 -4.41 -5.30 24.33
CA VAL A 50 -3.16 -4.55 24.54
C VAL A 50 -3.08 -4.04 25.97
N LEU A 51 -4.21 -3.53 26.50
CA LEU A 51 -4.32 -3.11 27.89
C LEU A 51 -4.12 -4.31 28.84
N SER A 52 -4.73 -5.47 28.53
CA SER A 52 -4.59 -6.69 29.33
C SER A 52 -3.16 -7.21 29.34
N ILE A 53 -2.45 -7.22 28.21
CA ILE A 53 -1.05 -7.69 28.14
C ILE A 53 -0.14 -6.73 28.91
N ALA A 54 -0.30 -5.42 28.76
CA ALA A 54 0.47 -4.43 29.50
C ALA A 54 0.25 -4.54 31.02
N CYS A 55 -0.99 -4.76 31.46
CA CYS A 55 -1.33 -4.96 32.87
C CYS A 55 -0.80 -6.30 33.42
N CYS A 56 -0.86 -7.39 32.65
CA CYS A 56 -0.30 -8.68 33.06
C CYS A 56 1.23 -8.64 33.19
N VAL A 57 1.92 -7.96 32.26
CA VAL A 57 3.37 -7.76 32.31
C VAL A 57 3.76 -6.89 33.51
N PHE A 58 3.00 -5.83 33.80
CA PHE A 58 3.21 -4.97 34.98
C PHE A 58 2.94 -5.71 36.30
N TYR A 59 1.90 -6.55 36.35
CA TYR A 59 1.58 -7.37 37.53
C TYR A 59 2.65 -8.45 37.78
N SER A 60 3.13 -9.11 36.73
CA SER A 60 4.27 -10.04 36.82
C SER A 60 5.56 -9.35 37.28
N HIS A 61 5.68 -8.03 37.07
CA HIS A 61 6.84 -7.23 37.48
C HIS A 61 6.79 -6.82 38.97
N CYS A 62 5.64 -6.38 39.48
CA CYS A 62 5.48 -5.88 40.85
C CYS A 62 5.16 -6.98 41.90
N GLY A 63 4.43 -8.03 41.53
CA GLY A 63 4.04 -9.11 42.46
C GLY A 63 3.11 -8.66 43.61
N ASN A 64 2.59 -9.62 44.38
CA ASN A 64 1.74 -9.37 45.55
C ASN A 64 2.59 -8.81 46.72
N LEU A 65 2.88 -7.52 46.72
CA LEU A 65 3.50 -6.83 47.86
C LEU A 65 2.45 -6.48 48.92
N ALA A 66 1.89 -7.52 49.54
CA ALA A 66 1.26 -7.43 50.85
C ALA A 66 2.19 -8.14 51.84
N VAL A 67 2.64 -7.40 52.86
CA VAL A 67 3.53 -7.82 53.97
C VAL A 67 5.05 -7.68 53.71
N LEU A 68 5.59 -6.55 54.17
CA LEU A 68 6.95 -6.48 54.73
C LEU A 68 6.80 -5.96 56.17
N ARG A 69 6.61 -6.87 57.12
CA ARG A 69 6.78 -6.59 58.56
C ARG A 69 8.28 -6.71 58.84
N GLU A 70 8.91 -5.66 59.33
CA GLU A 70 10.31 -5.67 59.76
C GLU A 70 10.57 -6.90 60.66
N LYS A 71 11.39 -7.82 60.18
CA LYS A 71 11.96 -8.91 60.97
C LYS A 71 13.44 -8.60 61.16
N THR A 72 13.78 -8.07 62.32
CA THR A 72 15.13 -8.18 62.89
C THR A 72 15.45 -9.68 63.00
N PHE A 73 16.44 -10.16 62.24
CA PHE A 73 16.97 -11.50 62.40
C PHE A 73 18.47 -11.44 62.64
N ASP A 74 18.82 -11.88 63.84
CA ASP A 74 20.16 -12.14 64.34
C ASP A 74 20.91 -13.13 63.47
N ARG A 75 22.21 -12.87 63.37
CA ARG A 75 23.21 -13.62 62.63
C ARG A 75 23.54 -14.92 63.37
N ARG A 76 23.23 -16.08 62.79
CA ARG A 76 23.84 -17.37 63.17
C ARG A 76 24.45 -18.05 61.95
N ASN A 77 25.77 -18.15 61.98
CA ASN A 77 26.59 -18.90 61.03
C ASN A 77 26.51 -20.41 61.32
N SER A 78 26.26 -21.19 60.28
CA SER A 78 26.71 -22.57 60.07
C SER A 78 26.43 -22.88 58.60
N GLY A 79 27.34 -23.28 57.72
CA GLY A 79 28.65 -23.88 57.90
C GLY A 79 28.79 -24.91 56.78
N TRP A 80 28.98 -24.45 55.54
CA TRP A 80 29.69 -25.20 54.48
C TRP A 80 29.80 -24.33 53.24
N PHE A 81 30.94 -23.70 53.04
CA PHE A 81 31.60 -23.32 51.78
C PHE A 81 32.68 -22.31 52.14
N SER A 82 33.73 -22.81 52.82
CA SER A 82 34.97 -22.09 53.05
C SER A 82 35.96 -22.45 51.95
N TRP A 83 35.83 -21.83 50.79
CA TRP A 83 37.00 -21.58 49.96
C TRP A 83 36.65 -20.44 49.02
N TRP A 84 37.60 -19.51 48.81
CA TRP A 84 37.44 -18.22 48.11
C TRP A 84 36.94 -17.06 48.98
N ASN A 85 37.67 -16.76 50.05
CA ASN A 85 37.75 -15.41 50.61
C ASN A 85 39.20 -14.95 50.60
N LYS A 86 39.56 -14.16 49.59
CA LYS A 86 40.58 -13.10 49.62
C LYS A 86 40.53 -12.37 48.29
N GLU A 87 39.69 -11.34 48.22
CA GLU A 87 39.91 -10.05 47.54
C GLU A 87 38.61 -9.23 47.58
N GLU A 88 38.77 -7.91 47.46
CA GLU A 88 37.89 -6.80 47.84
C GLU A 88 36.41 -6.87 47.40
N PRO A 89 35.47 -6.15 48.08
CA PRO A 89 34.05 -6.19 47.70
C PRO A 89 33.83 -5.53 46.33
N HIS A 90 33.59 -6.36 45.33
CA HIS A 90 33.19 -5.96 43.98
C HIS A 90 31.91 -5.10 43.96
N THR A 91 32.00 -3.99 43.23
CA THR A 91 31.00 -2.97 42.86
C THR A 91 29.68 -3.50 42.23
N TRP A 92 29.53 -4.80 42.03
CA TRP A 92 28.38 -5.42 41.37
C TRP A 92 27.21 -5.70 42.32
N LEU A 93 27.49 -6.05 43.59
CA LEU A 93 26.44 -6.32 44.58
C LEU A 93 25.71 -5.03 45.03
N ALA A 94 26.38 -3.87 44.99
CA ALA A 94 25.76 -2.57 45.26
C ALA A 94 24.73 -2.17 44.18
N LYS A 95 24.92 -2.60 42.92
CA LYS A 95 23.96 -2.37 41.83
C LYS A 95 22.69 -3.23 41.96
N LEU A 96 22.81 -4.44 42.50
CA LEU A 96 21.66 -5.34 42.69
C LEU A 96 20.70 -4.82 43.79
N VAL A 97 21.23 -4.21 44.84
CA VAL A 97 20.44 -3.57 45.93
C VAL A 97 19.74 -2.28 45.46
N GLY A 98 20.28 -1.61 44.44
CA GLY A 98 19.62 -0.45 43.82
C GLY A 98 18.41 -0.82 42.96
N MET A 99 18.45 -1.98 42.28
CA MET A 99 17.34 -2.44 41.43
C MET A 99 16.11 -2.89 42.23
N THR A 100 16.29 -3.48 43.41
CA THR A 100 15.17 -3.80 44.31
C THR A 100 14.54 -2.54 44.91
N LYS A 101 15.33 -1.51 45.23
CA LYS A 101 14.82 -0.19 45.65
C LYS A 101 14.04 0.54 44.56
N LEU A 102 14.50 0.46 43.30
CA LEU A 102 13.81 1.05 42.14
C LEU A 102 12.48 0.34 41.87
N LYS A 103 12.45 -0.99 41.96
CA LYS A 103 11.24 -1.80 41.86
C LYS A 103 10.21 -1.39 42.93
N ASP A 104 10.63 -1.27 44.19
CA ASP A 104 9.73 -0.88 45.29
C ASP A 104 9.20 0.56 45.15
N GLN A 105 10.01 1.49 44.63
CA GLN A 105 9.56 2.88 44.38
C GLN A 105 8.56 2.97 43.22
N VAL A 106 8.75 2.19 42.15
CA VAL A 106 7.81 2.15 41.01
C VAL A 106 6.49 1.51 41.43
N CYS A 107 6.52 0.43 42.20
CA CYS A 107 5.30 -0.25 42.64
C CYS A 107 4.51 0.54 43.70
N LYS A 108 5.16 1.36 44.56
CA LYS A 108 4.48 2.22 45.57
C LYS A 108 3.90 3.53 45.02
N SER A 109 4.36 4.01 43.87
CA SER A 109 3.93 5.31 43.32
C SER A 109 2.73 5.23 42.37
N TRP A 110 2.42 4.04 41.86
CA TRP A 110 1.37 3.84 40.84
C TRP A 110 0.02 3.36 41.41
N PHE A 111 -0.03 2.86 42.65
CA PHE A 111 -1.28 2.52 43.33
C PHE A 111 -1.62 3.59 44.39
N ALA A 112 -2.76 4.26 44.25
CA ALA A 112 -3.34 5.03 45.34
C ALA A 112 -3.85 4.06 46.43
N PRO A 113 -3.67 4.33 47.74
CA PRO A 113 -4.26 3.50 48.78
C PRO A 113 -5.79 3.55 48.66
N VAL A 114 -6.41 2.39 48.47
CA VAL A 114 -7.87 2.26 48.45
C VAL A 114 -8.35 2.16 49.89
N GLY A 115 -9.43 2.86 50.24
CA GLY A 115 -10.01 2.86 51.59
C GLY A 115 -10.44 1.47 52.08
N SER A 116 -10.58 1.34 53.40
CA SER A 116 -10.96 0.10 54.09
C SER A 116 -12.36 -0.35 53.65
N ALA A 117 -12.62 -1.66 53.64
CA ALA A 117 -13.93 -2.24 53.36
C ALA A 117 -15.04 -1.76 54.31
N SER A 118 -14.68 -1.18 55.46
CA SER A 118 -15.60 -0.46 56.36
C SER A 118 -16.28 0.75 55.72
N ASP A 119 -15.67 1.32 54.68
CA ASP A 119 -16.14 2.53 54.02
C ASP A 119 -17.24 2.21 52.97
N TYR A 120 -17.46 0.92 52.65
CA TYR A 120 -18.39 0.46 51.62
C TYR A 120 -19.24 -0.75 52.07
N PRO A 121 -20.22 -0.54 52.97
CA PRO A 121 -20.99 -1.62 53.63
C PRO A 121 -21.87 -2.49 52.70
N PHE A 122 -22.05 -2.08 51.44
CA PHE A 122 -22.76 -2.89 50.45
C PHE A 122 -21.87 -3.96 49.79
N LEU A 123 -20.57 -3.68 49.66
CA LEU A 123 -19.58 -4.59 49.06
C LEU A 123 -19.02 -5.59 50.07
N SER A 124 -19.03 -5.24 51.37
CA SER A 124 -18.58 -6.11 52.47
C SER A 124 -19.49 -7.31 52.76
N LYS A 125 -20.63 -7.45 52.07
CA LYS A 125 -21.52 -8.64 52.16
C LYS A 125 -21.23 -9.71 51.11
N TRP A 126 -20.48 -9.37 50.06
CA TRP A 126 -20.07 -10.29 49.01
C TRP A 126 -18.60 -10.62 49.19
N VAL A 127 -18.27 -11.42 50.20
CA VAL A 127 -16.87 -11.63 50.54
C VAL A 127 -16.37 -13.02 50.18
N ILE A 128 -15.40 -13.03 49.27
CA ILE A 128 -14.27 -13.96 49.28
C ILE A 128 -13.10 -13.17 49.89
N TYR A 129 -12.86 -13.35 51.20
CA TYR A 129 -11.67 -12.80 51.87
C TYR A 129 -10.48 -13.69 51.46
N GLY A 130 -9.30 -13.10 51.33
CA GLY A 130 -8.08 -13.83 50.96
C GLY A 130 -7.61 -14.77 52.08
N GLU A 131 -8.17 -15.97 52.17
CA GLU A 131 -7.55 -17.08 52.89
C GLU A 131 -6.60 -17.83 51.96
N LEU A 132 -5.36 -17.38 51.85
CA LEU A 132 -4.26 -18.26 51.45
C LEU A 132 -2.93 -17.60 51.78
N THR A 133 -2.53 -17.66 53.06
CA THR A 133 -1.15 -17.89 53.54
C THR A 133 -1.01 -17.55 55.02
N CYS A 134 -1.38 -18.47 55.93
CA CYS A 134 -0.93 -18.40 57.33
C CYS A 134 -0.85 -19.80 57.94
N ASN A 135 0.37 -20.32 58.09
CA ASN A 135 0.67 -21.40 59.03
C ASN A 135 1.06 -20.74 60.37
N GLY A 136 0.07 -20.56 61.27
CA GLY A 136 0.29 -20.14 62.67
C GLY A 136 -0.25 -18.77 63.05
N SER A 137 -1.30 -18.79 63.89
CA SER A 137 -1.92 -17.72 64.71
C SER A 137 -2.03 -16.32 64.10
N CYS A 138 -3.17 -16.05 63.44
CA CYS A 138 -3.62 -14.69 63.17
C CYS A 138 -4.94 -14.41 63.91
N THR A 139 -4.88 -13.50 64.87
CA THR A 139 -6.01 -12.68 65.28
C THR A 139 -6.10 -11.47 64.33
N GLU A 140 -7.32 -11.16 63.90
CA GLU A 140 -7.77 -10.08 63.00
C GLU A 140 -7.81 -10.39 61.48
N SER A 141 -9.04 -10.46 60.96
CA SER A 141 -9.37 -10.49 59.53
C SER A 141 -9.03 -9.15 58.88
N SER A 142 -8.30 -9.14 57.76
CA SER A 142 -7.96 -7.92 57.04
C SER A 142 -9.21 -7.29 56.41
N ASN A 143 -9.46 -6.01 56.74
CA ASN A 143 -10.56 -5.20 56.22
C ASN A 143 -10.27 -4.61 54.82
N GLU A 144 -9.48 -5.26 53.97
CA GLU A 144 -9.07 -4.70 52.67
C GLU A 144 -9.73 -5.43 51.49
N ILE A 145 -10.21 -4.66 50.50
CA ILE A 145 -10.78 -5.20 49.25
C ILE A 145 -9.64 -5.76 48.40
N SER A 146 -9.73 -7.04 48.03
CA SER A 146 -8.73 -7.69 47.17
C SER A 146 -8.60 -6.94 45.83
N PRO A 147 -7.39 -6.51 45.44
CA PRO A 147 -7.13 -5.89 44.14
C PRO A 147 -7.61 -6.75 42.95
N LEU A 148 -7.66 -8.08 43.14
CA LEU A 148 -8.19 -9.04 42.16
C LEU A 148 -9.68 -8.84 41.88
N TYR A 149 -10.47 -8.45 42.89
CA TYR A 149 -11.90 -8.20 42.75
C TYR A 149 -12.16 -6.87 42.03
N SER A 150 -11.42 -5.80 42.38
CA SER A 150 -11.50 -4.50 41.69
C SER A 150 -11.10 -4.61 40.21
N LEU A 151 -10.07 -5.42 39.91
CA LEU A 151 -9.64 -5.68 38.54
C LEU A 151 -10.68 -6.48 37.75
N TRP A 152 -11.24 -7.54 38.35
CA TRP A 152 -12.30 -8.34 37.74
C TRP A 152 -13.56 -7.53 37.46
N ALA A 153 -14.01 -6.70 38.41
CA ALA A 153 -15.17 -5.83 38.25
C ALA A 153 -14.96 -4.78 37.13
N THR A 154 -13.74 -4.25 37.00
CA THR A 154 -13.38 -3.31 35.93
C THR A 154 -13.39 -3.99 34.55
N PHE A 155 -12.85 -5.21 34.44
CA PHE A 155 -12.87 -5.98 33.19
C PHE A 155 -14.28 -6.39 32.75
N ILE A 156 -15.12 -6.84 33.69
CA ILE A 156 -16.52 -7.17 33.42
C ILE A 156 -17.32 -5.92 33.04
N GLY A 157 -17.08 -4.79 33.71
CA GLY A 157 -17.71 -3.51 33.36
C GLY A 157 -17.37 -3.04 31.95
N LEU A 158 -16.09 -3.11 31.56
CA LEU A 158 -15.62 -2.76 30.22
C LEU A 158 -16.15 -3.74 29.15
N TYR A 159 -16.21 -5.03 29.47
CA TYR A 159 -16.78 -6.05 28.57
C TYR A 159 -18.27 -5.82 28.33
N ILE A 160 -19.05 -5.57 29.38
CA ILE A 160 -20.49 -5.29 29.26
C ILE A 160 -20.72 -3.99 28.49
N ALA A 161 -19.94 -2.92 28.77
CA ALA A 161 -20.04 -1.67 28.02
C ALA A 161 -19.75 -1.87 26.53
N ASN A 162 -18.70 -2.61 26.18
CA ASN A 162 -18.36 -2.92 24.79
C ASN A 162 -19.44 -3.80 24.12
N TYR A 163 -19.89 -4.86 24.79
CA TYR A 163 -20.95 -5.74 24.30
C TYR A 163 -22.27 -4.98 24.05
N VAL A 164 -22.63 -4.05 24.93
CA VAL A 164 -23.83 -3.22 24.78
C VAL A 164 -23.67 -2.20 23.64
N VAL A 165 -22.49 -1.59 23.47
CA VAL A 165 -22.20 -0.66 22.36
C VAL A 165 -22.20 -1.39 21.01
N GLU A 166 -21.53 -2.55 20.92
CA GLU A 166 -21.46 -3.36 19.70
C GLU A 166 -22.84 -3.92 19.30
N ARG A 167 -23.65 -4.35 20.27
CA ARG A 167 -24.98 -4.90 20.00
C ARG A 167 -26.04 -3.81 19.76
N SER A 168 -25.92 -2.63 20.36
CA SER A 168 -26.81 -1.49 20.08
C SER A 168 -26.50 -0.87 18.70
N SER A 169 -25.23 -0.82 18.29
CA SER A 169 -24.84 -0.43 16.94
C SER A 169 -25.18 -1.50 15.89
N GLY A 170 -25.00 -2.79 16.21
CA GLY A 170 -25.41 -3.92 15.36
C GLY A 170 -26.93 -4.07 15.19
N TRP A 171 -27.74 -3.79 16.23
CA TRP A 171 -29.21 -3.81 16.15
C TRP A 171 -29.77 -2.59 15.38
N ALA A 172 -29.06 -1.45 15.42
CA ALA A 172 -29.37 -0.29 14.58
C ALA A 172 -29.04 -0.52 13.08
N LEU A 173 -28.09 -1.41 12.78
CA LEU A 173 -27.61 -1.72 11.42
C LEU A 173 -28.27 -2.96 10.78
N SER A 174 -29.02 -3.77 11.55
CA SER A 174 -29.65 -5.02 11.08
C SER A 174 -31.17 -4.91 10.89
N ARG A 175 -31.67 -3.73 10.48
CA ARG A 175 -33.03 -3.66 9.91
C ARG A 175 -33.04 -4.37 8.55
N PRO A 176 -33.95 -5.32 8.29
CA PRO A 176 -34.19 -5.77 6.93
C PRO A 176 -34.58 -4.55 6.10
N LEU A 177 -33.84 -4.31 5.02
CA LEU A 177 -33.98 -3.12 4.17
C LEU A 177 -35.43 -2.96 3.73
N SER A 178 -36.01 -1.78 3.98
CA SER A 178 -37.36 -1.48 3.50
C SER A 178 -37.37 -1.41 1.96
N LEU A 179 -38.47 -1.81 1.31
CA LEU A 179 -38.67 -1.66 -0.16
C LEU A 179 -38.34 -0.25 -0.66
N LYS A 180 -38.60 0.77 0.17
CA LYS A 180 -38.28 2.18 -0.11
C LYS A 180 -36.78 2.48 -0.08
N GLU A 181 -36.00 1.84 0.79
CA GLU A 181 -34.54 1.94 0.83
C GLU A 181 -33.87 1.13 -0.29
N PHE A 182 -34.48 0.00 -0.69
CA PHE A 182 -34.09 -0.77 -1.87
C PHE A 182 -34.30 0.03 -3.16
N GLU A 183 -35.44 0.72 -3.31
CA GLU A 183 -35.67 1.68 -4.39
C GLU A 183 -34.74 2.90 -4.30
N LYS A 184 -34.38 3.34 -3.08
CA LYS A 184 -33.38 4.39 -2.86
C LYS A 184 -31.98 3.95 -3.24
N LEU A 185 -31.63 2.67 -3.07
CA LEU A 185 -30.39 2.02 -3.51
C LEU A 185 -30.36 1.89 -5.04
N LYS A 186 -31.49 1.49 -5.64
CA LYS A 186 -31.68 1.45 -7.10
C LYS A 186 -31.59 2.85 -7.73
N LYS A 187 -32.16 3.88 -7.07
CA LYS A 187 -31.99 5.31 -7.42
C LYS A 187 -30.62 5.87 -7.03
N LYS A 188 -29.84 5.21 -6.16
CA LYS A 188 -28.50 5.65 -5.71
C LYS A 188 -27.38 5.27 -6.69
N GLN A 189 -27.57 4.30 -7.59
CA GLN A 189 -26.62 4.05 -8.68
C GLN A 189 -26.70 5.15 -9.76
N THR A 190 -26.34 6.38 -9.37
CA THR A 190 -26.13 7.49 -10.31
C THR A 190 -24.71 7.50 -10.87
N LYS A 191 -23.81 6.69 -10.30
CA LYS A 191 -22.38 6.60 -10.62
C LYS A 191 -21.87 5.16 -10.43
N PRO A 192 -20.82 4.76 -11.16
CA PRO A 192 -20.14 3.47 -10.97
C PRO A 192 -19.38 3.42 -9.63
N GLU A 193 -19.27 2.21 -9.08
CA GLU A 193 -18.47 1.91 -7.88
C GLU A 193 -17.03 1.53 -8.27
N PHE A 194 -16.26 2.50 -8.75
CA PHE A 194 -14.84 2.30 -9.10
C PHE A 194 -13.92 2.62 -7.93
N LEU A 195 -12.96 1.74 -7.68
CA LEU A 195 -11.88 1.98 -6.72
C LEU A 195 -10.82 2.91 -7.33
N ASP A 196 -10.24 3.77 -6.48
CA ASP A 196 -9.10 4.59 -6.85
C ASP A 196 -7.81 3.75 -7.00
N MET A 197 -6.83 4.32 -7.70
CA MET A 197 -5.49 3.74 -7.84
C MET A 197 -4.84 3.47 -6.49
N VAL A 198 -4.16 2.33 -6.40
CA VAL A 198 -3.47 1.87 -5.20
C VAL A 198 -2.48 2.96 -4.73
N PRO A 199 -2.54 3.37 -3.45
CA PRO A 199 -1.62 4.35 -2.89
C PRO A 199 -0.31 3.68 -2.47
N TRP A 200 0.56 3.34 -3.44
CA TRP A 200 1.81 2.59 -3.22
C TRP A 200 2.77 3.18 -2.16
N TYR A 201 2.71 4.49 -1.91
CA TYR A 201 3.51 5.20 -0.89
C TYR A 201 2.75 5.47 0.42
N SER A 202 1.53 4.93 0.57
CA SER A 202 0.79 4.99 1.83
C SER A 202 1.33 3.95 2.80
N GLY A 203 2.26 4.35 3.65
CA GLY A 203 2.81 3.53 4.73
C GLY A 203 1.81 3.16 5.84
N THR A 204 0.51 3.42 5.64
CA THR A 204 -0.59 2.97 6.50
C THR A 204 -1.48 1.93 5.85
N SER A 205 -1.20 1.53 4.60
CA SER A 205 -1.97 0.48 3.94
C SER A 205 -1.62 -0.87 4.56
N ALA A 206 -2.48 -1.34 5.47
CA ALA A 206 -2.40 -2.68 6.04
C ALA A 206 -2.25 -3.75 4.96
N ASP A 207 -2.80 -3.51 3.75
CA ASP A 207 -2.68 -4.38 2.59
C ASP A 207 -1.25 -4.50 2.05
N LEU A 208 -0.43 -3.44 2.01
CA LEU A 208 0.97 -3.54 1.56
C LEU A 208 1.83 -4.27 2.59
N PHE A 209 1.63 -4.00 3.88
CA PHE A 209 2.30 -4.70 4.96
C PHE A 209 1.90 -6.17 5.01
N LYS A 210 0.61 -6.46 4.83
CA LYS A 210 0.11 -7.82 4.70
C LYS A 210 0.70 -8.50 3.46
N THR A 211 0.74 -7.84 2.31
CA THR A 211 1.33 -8.40 1.09
C THR A 211 2.82 -8.68 1.27
N MET A 212 3.58 -7.75 1.85
CA MET A 212 4.99 -7.97 2.21
C MET A 212 5.17 -9.13 3.19
N PHE A 213 4.30 -9.23 4.20
CA PHE A 213 4.33 -10.32 5.17
C PHE A 213 3.96 -11.67 4.54
N ASP A 214 2.87 -11.72 3.78
CA ASP A 214 2.39 -12.90 3.05
C ASP A 214 3.42 -13.34 2.00
N LEU A 215 4.08 -12.40 1.31
CA LEU A 215 5.18 -12.67 0.38
C LEU A 215 6.42 -13.17 1.12
N LEU A 216 6.78 -12.57 2.26
CA LEU A 216 7.92 -13.04 3.06
C LEU A 216 7.64 -14.45 3.59
N VAL A 217 6.44 -14.72 4.10
CA VAL A 217 5.99 -16.05 4.53
C VAL A 217 5.97 -17.02 3.35
N SER A 218 5.37 -16.65 2.23
CA SER A 218 5.30 -17.45 1.01
C SER A 218 6.71 -17.78 0.50
N VAL A 219 7.57 -16.77 0.35
CA VAL A 219 8.94 -16.88 -0.20
C VAL A 219 9.93 -17.56 0.74
N THR A 220 9.89 -17.26 2.04
CA THR A 220 10.87 -17.84 2.97
C THR A 220 10.41 -19.14 3.62
N LEU A 221 9.11 -19.37 3.79
CA LEU A 221 8.60 -20.58 4.45
C LEU A 221 8.00 -21.60 3.47
N PHE A 222 7.47 -21.17 2.30
CA PHE A 222 6.60 -22.03 1.48
C PHE A 222 6.96 -22.14 -0.02
N VAL A 223 7.92 -21.38 -0.55
CA VAL A 223 8.22 -21.29 -2.00
C VAL A 223 8.70 -22.59 -2.64
N GLY A 224 8.93 -23.64 -1.85
CA GLY A 224 9.19 -25.00 -2.35
C GLY A 224 8.05 -26.01 -2.19
N ARG A 225 6.91 -25.69 -1.55
CA ARG A 225 5.94 -26.73 -1.11
C ARG A 225 4.51 -26.59 -1.64
N PHE A 226 4.10 -25.46 -2.21
CA PHE A 226 2.72 -25.24 -2.66
C PHE A 226 2.61 -24.55 -4.03
N ASP A 227 3.40 -24.97 -5.02
CA ASP A 227 3.13 -24.60 -6.42
C ASP A 227 1.86 -25.33 -6.88
N MET A 228 0.77 -24.57 -7.09
CA MET A 228 -0.53 -25.12 -7.49
C MET A 228 -0.45 -25.86 -8.83
N ARG A 229 0.44 -25.46 -9.74
CA ARG A 229 0.67 -26.17 -11.01
C ARG A 229 1.25 -27.56 -10.75
N MET A 230 2.24 -27.67 -9.86
CA MET A 230 2.80 -28.96 -9.45
C MET A 230 1.75 -29.84 -8.76
N MET A 231 0.91 -29.25 -7.90
CA MET A 231 -0.19 -29.96 -7.26
C MET A 231 -1.21 -30.46 -8.28
N GLN A 232 -1.61 -29.62 -9.24
CA GLN A 232 -2.51 -30.01 -10.32
C GLN A 232 -1.91 -31.11 -11.21
N ALA A 233 -0.63 -31.00 -11.57
CA ALA A 233 0.08 -32.02 -12.34
C ALA A 233 0.21 -33.35 -11.57
N ALA A 234 0.35 -33.29 -10.25
CA ALA A 234 0.37 -34.48 -9.39
C ALA A 234 -1.03 -35.12 -9.28
N MET A 235 -2.08 -34.32 -9.10
CA MET A 235 -3.47 -34.81 -9.05
C MET A 235 -3.91 -35.40 -10.39
N SER A 236 -3.52 -34.78 -11.51
CA SER A 236 -3.85 -35.27 -12.85
C SER A 236 -3.03 -36.49 -13.29
N ARG A 237 -2.05 -36.94 -12.50
CA ARG A 237 -1.39 -38.24 -12.70
C ARG A 237 -2.13 -39.39 -12.01
N VAL A 238 -2.99 -39.08 -11.03
CA VAL A 238 -3.81 -40.07 -10.31
C VAL A 238 -5.07 -40.40 -11.10
N GLU A 239 -5.57 -39.45 -11.89
CA GLU A 239 -6.55 -39.70 -12.96
C GLU A 239 -5.77 -40.08 -14.23
N GLU A 240 -5.91 -41.32 -14.71
CA GLU A 240 -5.24 -41.80 -15.91
C GLU A 240 -5.51 -40.89 -17.12
N GLY A 241 -4.50 -40.08 -17.49
CA GLY A 241 -4.44 -39.36 -18.76
C GLY A 241 -5.11 -37.99 -18.77
N ALA A 242 -4.43 -36.96 -18.25
CA ALA A 242 -4.66 -35.60 -18.73
C ALA A 242 -4.36 -35.57 -20.24
N LYS A 243 -5.40 -35.71 -21.06
CA LYS A 243 -5.29 -35.65 -22.52
C LYS A 243 -4.78 -34.26 -22.90
N GLN A 244 -3.89 -34.22 -23.89
CA GLN A 244 -3.40 -33.01 -24.56
C GLN A 244 -4.54 -32.05 -25.02
N GLU A 245 -5.76 -32.58 -25.09
CA GLU A 245 -7.03 -31.91 -25.41
C GLU A 245 -7.45 -30.80 -24.42
N ASP A 246 -7.04 -30.81 -23.15
CA ASP A 246 -7.52 -29.81 -22.17
C ASP A 246 -6.83 -28.43 -22.25
N LEU A 247 -5.67 -28.37 -22.91
CA LEU A 247 -4.81 -27.18 -23.01
C LEU A 247 -4.77 -26.58 -24.42
N LEU A 248 -5.23 -27.33 -25.42
CA LEU A 248 -5.28 -26.92 -26.82
C LEU A 248 -6.70 -26.55 -27.21
N TYR A 249 -6.87 -25.35 -27.76
CA TYR A 249 -8.14 -24.80 -28.18
C TYR A 249 -8.06 -24.45 -29.67
N ASP A 250 -8.82 -25.15 -30.50
CA ASP A 250 -8.75 -25.06 -31.97
C ASP A 250 -10.05 -24.55 -32.61
N GLN A 251 -10.97 -24.00 -31.81
CA GLN A 251 -12.30 -23.60 -32.23
C GLN A 251 -12.33 -22.49 -33.30
N PHE A 252 -11.23 -21.76 -33.47
CA PHE A 252 -11.10 -20.73 -34.49
C PHE A 252 -10.34 -21.20 -35.73
N SER A 253 -9.77 -22.41 -35.74
CA SER A 253 -8.86 -22.88 -36.80
C SER A 253 -9.47 -22.92 -38.20
N GLU A 254 -10.79 -23.12 -38.30
CA GLU A 254 -11.54 -23.25 -39.56
C GLU A 254 -12.10 -21.90 -40.08
N LYS A 255 -11.90 -20.77 -39.37
CA LYS A 255 -12.33 -19.45 -39.86
C LYS A 255 -11.42 -18.94 -40.98
N ASP A 256 -11.96 -18.10 -41.88
CA ASP A 256 -11.18 -17.46 -42.97
C ASP A 256 -10.35 -16.23 -42.52
N GLY A 257 -10.56 -15.78 -41.28
CA GLY A 257 -9.91 -14.63 -40.68
C GLY A 257 -10.37 -14.46 -39.22
N LEU A 258 -9.65 -13.66 -38.44
CA LEU A 258 -9.96 -13.49 -37.01
C LEU A 258 -9.55 -12.10 -36.53
N TRP A 259 -10.47 -11.43 -35.84
CA TRP A 259 -10.18 -10.25 -35.04
C TRP A 259 -9.99 -10.65 -33.58
N PHE A 260 -8.92 -10.18 -32.94
CA PHE A 260 -8.71 -10.41 -31.52
C PHE A 260 -8.00 -9.23 -30.86
N ASP A 261 -8.18 -9.09 -29.56
CA ASP A 261 -7.64 -7.98 -28.77
C ASP A 261 -6.65 -8.49 -27.72
N PHE A 262 -5.66 -7.67 -27.36
CA PHE A 262 -4.72 -7.90 -26.27
C PHE A 262 -4.69 -6.69 -25.33
N MET A 263 -4.73 -6.95 -24.02
CA MET A 263 -4.41 -5.98 -22.98
C MET A 263 -3.69 -6.67 -21.82
N ALA A 264 -2.98 -5.92 -20.99
CA ALA A 264 -2.38 -6.42 -19.76
C ALA A 264 -2.40 -5.34 -18.67
N ASP A 265 -2.16 -5.74 -17.42
CA ASP A 265 -1.98 -4.85 -16.27
C ASP A 265 -3.21 -4.00 -15.98
N THR A 266 -4.27 -4.69 -15.57
CA THR A 266 -5.56 -4.08 -15.20
C THR A 266 -5.78 -4.14 -13.68
N GLY A 267 -6.83 -3.48 -13.20
CA GLY A 267 -7.24 -3.60 -11.81
C GLY A 267 -6.46 -2.71 -10.81
N ASP A 268 -5.63 -1.76 -11.24
CA ASP A 268 -5.10 -0.74 -10.33
C ASP A 268 -6.08 0.44 -10.17
N GLY A 269 -6.55 1.03 -11.27
CA GLY A 269 -7.54 2.12 -11.23
C GLY A 269 -8.86 1.69 -11.87
N GLY A 270 -9.97 1.80 -11.15
CA GLY A 270 -11.28 1.42 -11.71
C GLY A 270 -11.69 2.28 -12.92
N ASN A 271 -11.37 3.57 -12.91
CA ASN A 271 -11.61 4.46 -14.06
C ASN A 271 -10.78 4.07 -15.30
N SER A 272 -9.51 3.71 -15.11
CA SER A 272 -8.60 3.34 -16.20
C SER A 272 -8.98 1.97 -16.77
N SER A 273 -9.17 0.97 -15.91
CA SER A 273 -9.66 -0.36 -16.30
C SER A 273 -10.99 -0.30 -17.04
N TYR A 274 -11.94 0.50 -16.54
CA TYR A 274 -13.23 0.66 -17.21
C TYR A 274 -13.11 1.34 -18.58
N SER A 275 -12.20 2.31 -18.72
CA SER A 275 -12.02 3.01 -19.99
C SER A 275 -11.54 2.05 -21.10
N VAL A 276 -10.62 1.14 -20.78
CA VAL A 276 -10.15 0.11 -21.71
C VAL A 276 -11.23 -0.94 -21.94
N ALA A 277 -11.86 -1.46 -20.88
CA ALA A 277 -12.95 -2.43 -21.00
C ALA A 277 -14.12 -1.92 -21.85
N ARG A 278 -14.52 -0.64 -21.69
CA ARG A 278 -15.56 0.00 -22.50
C ARG A 278 -15.20 0.00 -23.99
N LEU A 279 -13.94 0.28 -24.34
CA LEU A 279 -13.48 0.26 -25.74
C LEU A 279 -13.46 -1.15 -26.33
N LEU A 280 -12.99 -2.13 -25.55
CA LEU A 280 -13.00 -3.54 -25.94
C LEU A 280 -14.43 -4.07 -26.15
N ALA A 281 -15.39 -3.59 -25.38
CA ALA A 281 -16.79 -4.02 -25.49
C ALA A 281 -17.50 -3.50 -26.75
N GLN A 282 -17.07 -2.36 -27.33
CA GLN A 282 -17.79 -1.73 -28.44
C GLN A 282 -17.84 -2.65 -29.67
N PRO A 283 -19.00 -2.80 -30.33
CA PRO A 283 -19.14 -3.63 -31.54
C PRO A 283 -18.23 -3.18 -32.69
N SER A 284 -18.01 -1.86 -32.78
CA SER A 284 -17.01 -1.27 -33.67
C SER A 284 -16.50 0.04 -33.10
N LEU A 285 -15.26 0.39 -33.44
CA LEU A 285 -14.64 1.66 -33.12
C LEU A 285 -14.43 2.45 -34.41
N ARG A 286 -14.96 3.68 -34.44
CA ARG A 286 -14.86 4.59 -35.57
C ARG A 286 -13.78 5.62 -35.29
N LEU A 287 -12.72 5.60 -36.09
CA LEU A 287 -11.48 6.35 -35.87
C LEU A 287 -11.22 7.26 -37.06
N GLN A 288 -10.74 8.47 -36.78
CA GLN A 288 -10.24 9.38 -37.81
C GLN A 288 -8.76 9.11 -38.03
N VAL A 289 -8.37 8.66 -39.22
CA VAL A 289 -6.99 8.38 -39.61
C VAL A 289 -6.69 9.14 -40.90
N ASN A 290 -5.74 10.08 -40.87
CA ASN A 290 -5.35 10.88 -42.04
C ASN A 290 -6.52 11.53 -42.81
N GLY A 291 -7.59 11.92 -42.09
CA GLY A 291 -8.79 12.54 -42.67
C GLY A 291 -9.82 11.56 -43.25
N SER A 292 -9.57 10.25 -43.20
CA SER A 292 -10.54 9.21 -43.55
C SER A 292 -11.07 8.50 -42.29
N MET A 293 -12.33 8.08 -42.37
CA MET A 293 -12.98 7.31 -41.30
C MET A 293 -12.63 5.82 -41.44
N LEU A 294 -11.85 5.30 -40.51
CA LEU A 294 -11.58 3.87 -40.38
C LEU A 294 -12.53 3.27 -39.33
N THR A 295 -13.18 2.15 -39.65
CA THR A 295 -14.03 1.42 -38.71
C THR A 295 -13.38 0.07 -38.41
N LEU A 296 -13.03 -0.16 -37.14
CA LEU A 296 -12.48 -1.43 -36.68
C LEU A 296 -13.56 -2.23 -35.94
N PRO A 297 -13.90 -3.45 -36.35
CA PRO A 297 -14.84 -4.30 -35.62
C PRO A 297 -14.25 -4.73 -34.28
N ARG A 298 -15.10 -5.16 -33.35
CA ARG A 298 -14.67 -5.78 -32.08
C ARG A 298 -13.87 -7.06 -32.34
N GLY A 299 -12.92 -7.39 -31.48
CA GLY A 299 -12.34 -8.72 -31.46
C GLY A 299 -13.37 -9.78 -31.07
N ASP A 300 -13.33 -10.93 -31.74
CA ASP A 300 -14.06 -12.14 -31.33
C ASP A 300 -13.43 -12.76 -30.08
N MET A 301 -12.18 -12.41 -29.79
CA MET A 301 -11.42 -12.95 -28.67
C MET A 301 -10.59 -11.87 -27.98
N LEU A 302 -10.52 -11.93 -26.65
CA LEU A 302 -9.69 -11.09 -25.80
C LEU A 302 -8.61 -11.92 -25.09
N LEU A 303 -7.35 -11.54 -25.28
CA LEU A 303 -6.21 -12.06 -24.55
C LEU A 303 -5.81 -11.08 -23.44
N ILE A 304 -5.77 -11.54 -22.19
CA ILE A 304 -5.32 -10.72 -21.05
C ILE A 304 -3.97 -11.21 -20.53
N GLY A 305 -2.95 -10.36 -20.66
CA GLY A 305 -1.53 -10.63 -20.39
C GLY A 305 -1.12 -10.62 -18.93
N GLY A 306 -1.99 -10.99 -17.99
CA GLY A 306 -1.66 -11.00 -16.56
C GLY A 306 -1.83 -9.67 -15.84
N ASP A 307 -1.56 -9.72 -14.53
CA ASP A 307 -1.75 -8.65 -13.56
C ASP A 307 -3.18 -8.13 -13.57
N LEU A 308 -4.06 -8.95 -12.99
CA LEU A 308 -5.50 -8.76 -13.11
C LEU A 308 -6.07 -7.83 -12.04
N ALA A 309 -5.49 -7.85 -10.84
CA ALA A 309 -5.98 -7.05 -9.72
C ALA A 309 -4.89 -6.68 -8.69
N TYR A 310 -4.67 -5.38 -8.52
CA TYR A 310 -3.69 -4.83 -7.58
C TYR A 310 -4.30 -4.55 -6.19
N PRO A 311 -3.47 -4.46 -5.11
CA PRO A 311 -2.04 -4.77 -5.09
C PRO A 311 -1.73 -6.26 -4.95
N ASN A 312 -2.71 -7.07 -4.57
CA ASN A 312 -2.55 -8.49 -4.32
C ASN A 312 -3.84 -9.24 -4.68
N PRO A 313 -3.76 -10.56 -4.91
CA PRO A 313 -4.91 -11.35 -5.29
C PRO A 313 -5.77 -11.57 -4.04
N SER A 314 -7.06 -11.32 -4.18
CA SER A 314 -8.09 -11.59 -3.19
C SER A 314 -9.46 -11.58 -3.86
N SER A 315 -10.47 -12.16 -3.20
CA SER A 315 -11.85 -12.07 -3.71
C SER A 315 -12.30 -10.61 -3.90
N PHE A 316 -11.97 -9.74 -2.95
CA PHE A 316 -12.33 -8.31 -3.03
C PHE A 316 -11.65 -7.60 -4.21
N THR A 317 -10.35 -7.81 -4.41
CA THR A 317 -9.60 -7.14 -5.49
C THR A 317 -10.06 -7.65 -6.85
N TYR A 318 -10.23 -8.96 -7.05
CA TYR A 318 -10.74 -9.51 -8.30
C TYR A 318 -12.17 -9.03 -8.62
N GLU A 319 -13.10 -9.08 -7.66
CA GLU A 319 -14.48 -8.63 -7.86
C GLU A 319 -14.56 -7.14 -8.21
N LYS A 320 -13.90 -6.29 -7.41
CA LYS A 320 -14.05 -4.82 -7.53
C LYS A 320 -13.18 -4.22 -8.62
N ARG A 321 -11.99 -4.78 -8.86
CA ARG A 321 -10.97 -4.17 -9.72
C ARG A 321 -10.88 -4.82 -11.11
N LEU A 322 -11.19 -6.11 -11.23
CA LEU A 322 -11.24 -6.80 -12.52
C LEU A 322 -12.68 -6.98 -13.02
N PHE A 323 -13.50 -7.77 -12.32
CA PHE A 323 -14.81 -8.21 -12.82
C PHE A 323 -15.76 -7.04 -13.02
N ARG A 324 -15.91 -6.17 -12.03
CA ARG A 324 -16.88 -5.08 -12.05
C ARG A 324 -16.70 -4.08 -13.21
N PRO A 325 -15.48 -3.58 -13.52
CA PRO A 325 -15.29 -2.79 -14.73
C PRO A 325 -15.71 -3.52 -16.02
N PHE A 326 -15.39 -4.81 -16.16
CA PHE A 326 -15.75 -5.58 -17.34
C PHE A 326 -17.25 -5.85 -17.43
N GLU A 327 -17.91 -6.21 -16.32
CA GLU A 327 -19.36 -6.38 -16.24
C GLU A 327 -20.13 -5.10 -16.57
N TYR A 328 -19.60 -3.94 -16.17
CA TYR A 328 -20.19 -2.66 -16.54
C TYR A 328 -19.94 -2.27 -18.00
N ALA A 329 -18.90 -2.82 -18.63
CA ALA A 329 -18.55 -2.53 -20.02
C ALA A 329 -19.31 -3.44 -20.98
N LEU A 330 -19.46 -4.71 -20.61
CA LEU A 330 -20.15 -5.74 -21.35
C LEU A 330 -20.82 -6.67 -20.33
N GLN A 331 -22.14 -6.62 -20.21
CA GLN A 331 -22.83 -7.36 -19.14
C GLN A 331 -22.76 -8.87 -19.32
N PRO A 332 -22.64 -9.66 -18.23
CA PRO A 332 -22.71 -11.11 -18.33
C PRO A 332 -24.11 -11.57 -18.76
N PRO A 333 -24.26 -12.84 -19.19
CA PRO A 333 -25.57 -13.42 -19.49
C PRO A 333 -26.54 -13.29 -18.31
N MET A 334 -27.83 -13.15 -18.60
CA MET A 334 -28.88 -12.89 -17.59
C MET A 334 -29.00 -13.96 -16.49
N TRP A 335 -28.56 -15.19 -16.78
CA TRP A 335 -28.58 -16.32 -15.84
C TRP A 335 -27.29 -16.42 -15.00
N TYR A 336 -26.25 -15.64 -15.32
CA TYR A 336 -25.02 -15.60 -14.56
C TYR A 336 -25.27 -15.04 -13.16
N LYS A 337 -24.71 -15.70 -12.15
CA LYS A 337 -24.72 -15.24 -10.75
C LYS A 337 -23.31 -14.95 -10.29
N GLU A 338 -23.14 -13.96 -9.41
CA GLU A 338 -21.83 -13.55 -8.90
C GLU A 338 -21.14 -14.70 -8.13
N GLU A 339 -21.90 -15.50 -7.38
CA GLU A 339 -21.41 -16.69 -6.68
C GLU A 339 -21.22 -17.95 -7.56
N HIS A 340 -21.52 -17.88 -8.86
CA HIS A 340 -21.49 -19.05 -9.75
C HIS A 340 -20.07 -19.59 -9.96
N ILE A 341 -19.93 -20.91 -9.90
CA ILE A 341 -18.69 -21.66 -10.12
C ILE A 341 -19.01 -22.83 -11.06
N ALA A 342 -18.30 -22.91 -12.17
CA ALA A 342 -18.43 -23.99 -13.13
C ALA A 342 -17.85 -25.29 -12.56
N VAL A 343 -18.68 -26.33 -12.52
CA VAL A 343 -18.29 -27.69 -12.10
C VAL A 343 -17.44 -28.35 -13.19
N SER A 344 -17.83 -28.17 -14.45
CA SER A 344 -17.09 -28.63 -15.62
C SER A 344 -16.95 -27.47 -16.60
N LYS A 345 -15.78 -27.33 -17.20
CA LYS A 345 -15.50 -26.35 -18.25
C LYS A 345 -15.23 -27.02 -19.59
N PRO A 346 -15.54 -26.37 -20.73
CA PRO A 346 -16.28 -25.11 -20.83
C PRO A 346 -17.76 -25.30 -20.45
N GLU A 347 -18.33 -24.34 -19.72
CA GLU A 347 -19.76 -24.34 -19.38
C GLU A 347 -20.54 -23.61 -20.47
N LEU A 348 -20.86 -24.32 -21.54
CA LEU A 348 -21.50 -23.76 -22.72
C LEU A 348 -22.95 -23.34 -22.43
N PRO A 349 -23.48 -22.31 -23.12
CA PRO A 349 -24.89 -21.98 -23.07
C PRO A 349 -25.77 -23.18 -23.47
N PRO A 350 -27.03 -23.29 -22.97
CA PRO A 350 -27.89 -24.46 -23.18
C PRO A 350 -28.18 -24.84 -24.64
N GLU A 351 -27.98 -23.91 -25.58
CA GLU A 351 -28.25 -24.09 -27.01
C GLU A 351 -26.98 -24.46 -27.81
N VAL A 352 -25.85 -24.67 -27.13
CA VAL A 352 -24.53 -24.89 -27.74
C VAL A 352 -23.92 -26.17 -27.20
N ASP A 353 -23.74 -27.17 -28.07
CA ASP A 353 -23.19 -28.48 -27.69
C ASP A 353 -21.66 -28.48 -27.71
N GLU A 354 -21.05 -27.76 -28.65
CA GLU A 354 -19.60 -27.69 -28.83
C GLU A 354 -19.07 -26.25 -28.81
N LEU A 355 -17.85 -26.05 -28.28
CA LEU A 355 -17.22 -24.73 -28.22
C LEU A 355 -17.06 -24.08 -29.61
N ARG A 356 -16.92 -24.89 -30.66
CA ARG A 356 -16.84 -24.46 -32.07
C ARG A 356 -18.13 -23.79 -32.58
N GLN A 357 -19.28 -24.11 -31.98
CA GLN A 357 -20.58 -23.57 -32.36
C GLN A 357 -20.89 -22.25 -31.62
N TYR A 358 -20.08 -21.85 -30.64
CA TYR A 358 -20.29 -20.62 -29.88
C TYR A 358 -19.78 -19.40 -30.66
N ASP A 359 -20.71 -18.53 -31.07
CA ASP A 359 -20.43 -17.32 -31.87
C ASP A 359 -20.20 -16.04 -31.02
N GLY A 360 -20.30 -16.15 -29.69
CA GLY A 360 -20.06 -15.00 -28.80
C GLY A 360 -18.57 -14.74 -28.54
N PRO A 361 -18.23 -13.58 -27.96
CA PRO A 361 -16.84 -13.21 -27.69
C PRO A 361 -16.25 -14.07 -26.57
N GLN A 362 -14.98 -14.46 -26.74
CA GLN A 362 -14.26 -15.35 -25.81
C GLN A 362 -13.07 -14.62 -25.16
N CYS A 363 -12.65 -15.05 -23.98
CA CYS A 363 -11.50 -14.49 -23.28
C CYS A 363 -10.59 -15.59 -22.72
N PHE A 364 -9.29 -15.40 -22.96
CA PHE A 364 -8.22 -16.20 -22.37
C PHE A 364 -7.24 -15.29 -21.66
N VAL A 365 -6.76 -15.76 -20.52
CA VAL A 365 -6.00 -14.97 -19.54
C VAL A 365 -4.82 -15.82 -19.08
N ILE A 366 -3.66 -15.19 -18.91
CA ILE A 366 -2.51 -15.76 -18.18
C ILE A 366 -2.36 -15.00 -16.85
N PRO A 367 -1.76 -15.60 -15.81
CA PRO A 367 -1.48 -14.88 -14.56
C PRO A 367 -0.22 -14.02 -14.66
N GLY A 368 -0.23 -12.89 -13.96
CA GLY A 368 0.94 -12.05 -13.69
C GLY A 368 1.55 -12.32 -12.30
N ASN A 369 2.62 -11.59 -11.97
CA ASN A 369 3.26 -11.69 -10.66
C ASN A 369 2.29 -11.30 -9.53
N HIS A 370 1.42 -10.30 -9.74
CA HIS A 370 0.41 -9.89 -8.77
C HIS A 370 -0.70 -10.95 -8.56
N ASP A 371 -0.87 -11.89 -9.49
CA ASP A 371 -1.82 -13.00 -9.35
C ASP A 371 -1.23 -14.20 -8.60
N TRP A 372 0.09 -14.23 -8.46
CA TRP A 372 0.85 -15.33 -7.87
C TRP A 372 1.17 -15.16 -6.38
N PHE A 373 0.93 -13.98 -5.80
CA PHE A 373 1.27 -13.72 -4.38
C PHE A 373 0.54 -14.63 -3.38
N ASP A 374 -0.61 -15.21 -3.75
CA ASP A 374 -1.34 -16.21 -2.93
C ASP A 374 -1.11 -17.67 -3.37
N GLY A 375 -0.10 -17.93 -4.23
CA GLY A 375 0.13 -19.25 -4.80
C GLY A 375 -0.86 -19.64 -5.90
N LEU A 376 -1.41 -18.65 -6.61
CA LEU A 376 -2.35 -18.79 -7.75
C LEU A 376 -3.77 -19.23 -7.35
N GLN A 377 -4.10 -19.26 -6.06
CA GLN A 377 -5.39 -19.77 -5.57
C GLN A 377 -6.57 -18.92 -6.07
N THR A 378 -6.50 -17.60 -5.92
CA THR A 378 -7.57 -16.68 -6.35
C THR A 378 -7.74 -16.74 -7.87
N TYR A 379 -6.64 -16.76 -8.62
CA TYR A 379 -6.66 -16.89 -10.06
C TYR A 379 -7.43 -18.13 -10.52
N MET A 380 -7.11 -19.31 -9.95
CA MET A 380 -7.80 -20.55 -10.33
C MET A 380 -9.31 -20.46 -10.07
N ARG A 381 -9.72 -19.93 -8.92
CA ARG A 381 -11.13 -19.76 -8.58
C ARG A 381 -11.86 -18.82 -9.54
N TYR A 382 -11.27 -17.68 -9.89
CA TYR A 382 -11.97 -16.64 -10.65
C TYR A 382 -11.84 -16.79 -12.16
N ILE A 383 -10.71 -17.29 -12.66
CA ILE A 383 -10.45 -17.40 -14.10
C ILE A 383 -10.73 -18.83 -14.57
N CYS A 384 -10.17 -19.84 -13.90
CA CYS A 384 -10.31 -21.24 -14.33
C CYS A 384 -11.62 -21.90 -13.88
N HIS A 385 -12.34 -21.32 -12.92
CA HIS A 385 -13.64 -21.87 -12.45
C HIS A 385 -14.85 -20.96 -12.68
N LYS A 386 -14.71 -19.67 -13.03
CA LYS A 386 -15.86 -18.89 -13.55
C LYS A 386 -15.92 -18.93 -15.07
N SER A 387 -17.12 -18.92 -15.62
CA SER A 387 -17.35 -19.05 -17.07
C SER A 387 -17.43 -17.71 -17.81
N TRP A 388 -17.54 -16.59 -17.10
CA TRP A 388 -17.81 -15.28 -17.71
C TRP A 388 -17.03 -14.16 -17.01
N LEU A 389 -16.41 -13.28 -17.79
CA LEU A 389 -15.86 -11.99 -17.37
C LEU A 389 -16.70 -10.88 -18.02
N GLY A 390 -17.75 -10.44 -17.32
CA GLY A 390 -18.82 -9.72 -18.00
C GLY A 390 -19.39 -10.57 -19.13
N GLY A 391 -19.59 -10.01 -20.33
CA GLY A 391 -20.06 -10.75 -21.49
C GLY A 391 -18.99 -11.52 -22.27
N TRP A 392 -17.76 -11.62 -21.76
CA TRP A 392 -16.69 -12.44 -22.36
C TRP A 392 -16.72 -13.87 -21.80
N PHE A 393 -16.86 -14.86 -22.66
CA PHE A 393 -16.87 -16.27 -22.25
C PHE A 393 -15.46 -16.80 -21.96
N MET A 394 -15.24 -17.46 -20.83
CA MET A 394 -13.93 -17.94 -20.38
C MET A 394 -13.87 -19.48 -20.35
N PRO A 395 -13.53 -20.14 -21.48
CA PRO A 395 -13.47 -21.60 -21.56
C PRO A 395 -12.23 -22.21 -20.87
N GLN A 396 -11.21 -21.40 -20.56
CA GLN A 396 -9.92 -21.89 -20.07
C GLN A 396 -10.03 -22.70 -18.76
N LYS A 397 -9.25 -23.78 -18.69
CA LYS A 397 -9.17 -24.70 -17.52
C LYS A 397 -7.90 -24.55 -16.68
N LYS A 398 -6.83 -24.01 -17.27
CA LYS A 398 -5.48 -23.93 -16.68
C LYS A 398 -4.92 -22.52 -16.81
N SER A 399 -3.78 -22.26 -16.16
CA SER A 399 -3.11 -20.96 -16.17
C SER A 399 -2.29 -20.69 -17.45
N TYR A 400 -2.00 -21.72 -18.23
CA TYR A 400 -1.36 -21.66 -19.53
C TYR A 400 -2.21 -22.42 -20.56
N PHE A 401 -2.08 -22.07 -21.84
CA PHE A 401 -2.89 -22.63 -22.92
C PHE A 401 -2.22 -22.43 -24.29
N ALA A 402 -2.66 -23.20 -25.28
CA ALA A 402 -2.34 -23.00 -26.69
C ALA A 402 -3.63 -22.81 -27.50
N LEU A 403 -3.65 -21.77 -28.35
CA LEU A 403 -4.73 -21.51 -29.29
C LEU A 403 -4.25 -21.75 -30.72
N GLN A 404 -5.04 -22.47 -31.51
CA GLN A 404 -4.85 -22.59 -32.95
C GLN A 404 -5.80 -21.64 -33.67
N PHE A 405 -5.23 -20.67 -34.38
CA PHE A 405 -5.95 -19.68 -35.17
C PHE A 405 -5.98 -20.05 -36.65
N PRO A 406 -6.81 -19.35 -37.43
CA PRO A 406 -6.83 -19.48 -38.89
C PRO A 406 -5.46 -19.41 -39.53
N ILE A 407 -5.34 -20.08 -40.67
CA ILE A 407 -4.26 -19.87 -41.64
C ILE A 407 -2.89 -20.04 -40.97
N GLY A 408 -2.71 -21.08 -40.16
CA GLY A 408 -1.40 -21.45 -39.58
C GLY A 408 -0.86 -20.48 -38.53
N TRP A 409 -1.71 -19.67 -37.88
CA TRP A 409 -1.33 -18.87 -36.71
C TRP A 409 -1.59 -19.61 -35.40
N TRP A 410 -0.73 -19.38 -34.42
CA TRP A 410 -0.84 -19.97 -33.08
C TRP A 410 -0.57 -18.92 -32.00
N VAL A 411 -1.23 -19.06 -30.84
CA VAL A 411 -0.92 -18.27 -29.64
C VAL A 411 -0.56 -19.19 -28.50
N PHE A 412 0.60 -18.98 -27.89
CA PHE A 412 1.02 -19.68 -26.67
C PHE A 412 0.96 -18.71 -25.48
N GLY A 413 0.01 -18.94 -24.58
CA GLY A 413 -0.10 -18.23 -23.31
C GLY A 413 0.71 -18.96 -22.24
N LEU A 414 1.78 -18.33 -21.75
CA LEU A 414 2.75 -18.94 -20.84
C LEU A 414 2.62 -18.36 -19.42
N ASP A 415 2.70 -19.24 -18.42
CA ASP A 415 2.65 -18.87 -17.00
C ASP A 415 4.07 -18.92 -16.40
N LEU A 416 4.67 -17.74 -16.20
CA LEU A 416 6.04 -17.60 -15.70
C LEU A 416 6.17 -17.66 -14.16
N ALA A 417 5.06 -17.64 -13.43
CA ALA A 417 5.05 -17.48 -11.97
C ALA A 417 5.96 -16.34 -11.45
N LEU A 418 6.43 -16.45 -10.21
CA LEU A 418 7.39 -15.51 -9.59
C LEU A 418 8.85 -15.80 -9.97
N HIS A 419 9.11 -16.83 -10.77
CA HIS A 419 10.47 -17.24 -11.16
C HIS A 419 10.88 -16.75 -12.55
N CYS A 420 10.00 -16.02 -13.25
CA CYS A 420 10.25 -15.46 -14.57
C CYS A 420 10.65 -16.53 -15.62
N ASP A 421 10.13 -17.76 -15.50
CA ASP A 421 10.37 -18.85 -16.44
C ASP A 421 9.24 -19.89 -16.40
N ILE A 422 9.12 -20.69 -17.48
CA ILE A 422 8.17 -21.79 -17.55
C ILE A 422 8.70 -23.03 -16.81
N ASP A 423 7.79 -23.76 -16.17
CA ASP A 423 8.14 -25.04 -15.54
C ASP A 423 8.35 -26.16 -16.59
N ILE A 424 8.84 -27.31 -16.13
CA ILE A 424 9.16 -28.45 -17.00
C ILE A 424 7.93 -29.08 -17.65
N TYR A 425 6.75 -29.00 -17.03
CA TYR A 425 5.51 -29.56 -17.58
C TYR A 425 4.98 -28.69 -18.72
N GLN A 426 5.00 -27.36 -18.54
CA GLN A 426 4.72 -26.40 -19.60
C GLN A 426 5.71 -26.57 -20.75
N PHE A 427 7.01 -26.63 -20.45
CA PHE A 427 8.05 -26.83 -21.46
C PHE A 427 7.79 -28.11 -22.26
N LYS A 428 7.54 -29.24 -21.58
CA LYS A 428 7.21 -30.51 -22.24
C LYS A 428 6.00 -30.36 -23.16
N PHE A 429 4.89 -29.84 -22.64
CA PHE A 429 3.65 -29.65 -23.42
C PHE A 429 3.87 -28.83 -24.69
N PHE A 430 4.47 -27.64 -24.58
CA PHE A 430 4.72 -26.79 -25.76
C PHE A 430 5.75 -27.39 -26.71
N SER A 431 6.79 -28.06 -26.21
CA SER A 431 7.78 -28.71 -27.06
C SER A 431 7.20 -29.88 -27.87
N GLU A 432 6.30 -30.67 -27.27
CA GLU A 432 5.57 -31.75 -27.94
C GLU A 432 4.54 -31.17 -28.93
N LEU A 433 3.78 -30.14 -28.55
CA LEU A 433 2.84 -29.46 -29.45
C LEU A 433 3.54 -28.90 -30.70
N VAL A 434 4.69 -28.26 -30.51
CA VAL A 434 5.50 -27.67 -31.59
C VAL A 434 6.08 -28.73 -32.53
N ARG A 435 6.38 -29.93 -32.02
CA ARG A 435 6.87 -31.06 -32.81
C ARG A 435 5.75 -31.76 -33.56
N ASP A 436 4.60 -31.94 -32.91
CA ASP A 436 3.56 -32.87 -33.36
C ASP A 436 2.44 -32.18 -34.15
N LYS A 437 2.16 -30.89 -33.90
CA LYS A 437 1.04 -30.16 -34.53
C LYS A 437 1.39 -28.85 -35.24
N VAL A 438 2.38 -28.10 -34.76
CA VAL A 438 2.76 -26.81 -35.38
C VAL A 438 3.59 -27.07 -36.63
N GLY A 439 3.08 -26.66 -37.79
CA GLY A 439 3.77 -26.82 -39.08
C GLY A 439 5.08 -26.04 -39.17
N GLU A 440 5.92 -26.39 -40.13
CA GLU A 440 7.20 -25.68 -40.36
C GLU A 440 7.00 -24.24 -40.84
N ASN A 441 5.89 -23.97 -41.54
CA ASN A 441 5.54 -22.65 -42.07
C ASN A 441 4.55 -21.88 -41.18
N ASP A 442 4.13 -22.48 -40.06
CA ASP A 442 3.19 -21.85 -39.13
C ASP A 442 3.89 -20.72 -38.34
N SER A 443 3.11 -19.73 -37.93
CA SER A 443 3.57 -18.57 -37.19
C SER A 443 3.02 -18.57 -35.77
N VAL A 444 3.89 -18.30 -34.80
CA VAL A 444 3.57 -18.36 -33.38
C VAL A 444 3.68 -16.97 -32.75
N ILE A 445 2.66 -16.62 -31.97
CA ILE A 445 2.65 -15.49 -31.05
C ILE A 445 2.88 -16.04 -29.64
N ILE A 446 3.90 -15.53 -28.95
CA ILE A 446 4.15 -15.88 -27.54
C ILE A 446 3.64 -14.75 -26.66
N MET A 447 2.81 -15.12 -25.69
CA MET A 447 2.23 -14.21 -24.71
C MET A 447 2.78 -14.57 -23.32
N THR A 448 3.48 -13.61 -22.71
CA THR A 448 3.99 -13.69 -21.33
C THR A 448 3.48 -12.50 -20.53
N HIS A 449 3.35 -12.60 -19.21
CA HIS A 449 2.97 -11.41 -18.44
C HIS A 449 4.11 -10.40 -18.36
N GLU A 450 5.34 -10.89 -18.15
CA GLU A 450 6.51 -10.04 -18.00
C GLU A 450 7.33 -9.95 -19.31
N PRO A 451 7.81 -8.76 -19.71
CA PRO A 451 8.69 -8.57 -20.83
C PRO A 451 10.14 -8.83 -20.39
N ASN A 452 10.47 -10.08 -20.04
CA ASN A 452 11.79 -10.41 -19.46
C ASN A 452 12.92 -9.91 -20.36
N TRP A 453 12.73 -9.85 -21.67
CA TRP A 453 13.75 -9.35 -22.59
C TRP A 453 14.13 -7.88 -22.36
N LEU A 454 13.16 -7.05 -21.94
CA LEU A 454 13.36 -5.63 -21.67
C LEU A 454 13.89 -5.44 -20.24
N LEU A 455 13.34 -6.18 -19.28
CA LEU A 455 13.74 -6.11 -17.87
C LEU A 455 15.13 -6.72 -17.64
N ASP A 456 15.45 -7.85 -18.27
CA ASP A 456 16.79 -8.46 -18.23
C ASP A 456 17.84 -7.49 -18.78
N TRP A 457 17.54 -6.82 -19.90
CA TRP A 457 18.41 -5.76 -20.43
C TRP A 457 18.56 -4.62 -19.43
N TYR A 458 17.45 -4.18 -18.81
CA TYR A 458 17.47 -3.08 -17.87
C TYR A 458 18.27 -3.41 -16.60
N PHE A 459 18.07 -4.58 -16.00
CA PHE A 459 18.72 -5.02 -14.77
C PHE A 459 20.08 -5.71 -15.01
N ASN A 460 20.47 -5.91 -16.26
CA ASN A 460 21.65 -6.68 -16.67
C ASN A 460 21.63 -8.12 -16.09
N GLN A 461 20.50 -8.79 -16.25
CA GLN A 461 20.25 -10.16 -15.80
C GLN A 461 19.93 -11.07 -16.99
N LYS A 462 19.79 -12.37 -16.74
CA LYS A 462 19.34 -13.36 -17.73
C LYS A 462 18.40 -14.34 -17.05
N THR A 463 17.11 -14.16 -17.27
CA THR A 463 16.02 -15.01 -16.79
C THR A 463 15.43 -15.83 -17.94
N GLY A 464 14.40 -16.63 -17.69
CA GLY A 464 13.68 -17.34 -18.76
C GLY A 464 14.53 -18.32 -19.59
N LYS A 465 15.26 -19.24 -18.95
CA LYS A 465 16.11 -20.21 -19.68
C LYS A 465 15.27 -21.19 -20.49
N ASN A 466 14.20 -21.72 -19.92
CA ASN A 466 13.36 -22.72 -20.57
C ASN A 466 12.55 -22.09 -21.71
N ILE A 467 11.97 -20.91 -21.50
CA ILE A 467 11.29 -20.17 -22.59
C ILE A 467 12.26 -19.79 -23.70
N THR A 468 13.49 -19.37 -23.38
CA THR A 468 14.51 -19.08 -24.39
C THR A 468 14.85 -20.33 -25.20
N TYR A 469 14.98 -21.49 -24.54
CA TYR A 469 15.24 -22.76 -25.21
C TYR A 469 14.06 -23.20 -26.09
N LEU A 470 12.82 -23.02 -25.64
CA LEU A 470 11.62 -23.28 -26.43
C LEU A 470 11.60 -22.43 -27.72
N ILE A 471 11.92 -21.13 -27.60
CA ILE A 471 11.94 -20.21 -28.74
C ILE A 471 13.05 -20.54 -29.73
N ARG A 472 14.27 -20.77 -29.24
CA ARG A 472 15.45 -20.94 -30.10
C ARG A 472 15.51 -22.32 -30.75
N ASP A 473 15.27 -23.36 -29.97
CA ASP A 473 15.58 -24.73 -30.37
C ASP A 473 14.35 -25.50 -30.89
N HIS A 474 13.15 -25.18 -30.39
CA HIS A 474 11.92 -25.82 -30.85
C HIS A 474 11.18 -25.00 -31.90
N LEU A 475 10.94 -23.71 -31.65
CA LEU A 475 10.23 -22.84 -32.61
C LEU A 475 11.09 -22.48 -33.82
N LYS A 476 12.42 -22.38 -33.68
CA LYS A 476 13.38 -22.21 -34.78
C LYS A 476 13.00 -21.10 -35.78
N GLY A 477 12.64 -19.92 -35.27
CA GLY A 477 12.27 -18.75 -36.09
C GLY A 477 10.77 -18.62 -36.42
N ARG A 478 9.94 -19.59 -36.02
CA ARG A 478 8.47 -19.50 -36.16
C ARG A 478 7.80 -18.50 -35.21
N CYS A 479 8.50 -18.01 -34.19
CA CYS A 479 7.98 -16.96 -33.31
C CYS A 479 8.03 -15.61 -34.05
N ARG A 480 6.88 -15.14 -34.54
CA ARG A 480 6.80 -13.86 -35.25
C ARG A 480 6.64 -12.68 -34.29
N LEU A 481 5.91 -12.89 -33.20
CA LEU A 481 5.59 -11.84 -32.25
C LEU A 481 5.69 -12.38 -30.82
N ARG A 482 6.39 -11.65 -29.94
CA ARG A 482 6.32 -11.88 -28.49
C ARG A 482 5.70 -10.64 -27.83
N ILE A 483 4.63 -10.85 -27.08
CA ILE A 483 3.83 -9.81 -26.43
C ILE A 483 3.85 -9.97 -24.91
N ALA A 484 3.90 -8.86 -24.19
CA ALA A 484 3.82 -8.86 -22.72
C ALA A 484 3.24 -7.58 -22.11
N GLY A 485 2.92 -7.65 -20.82
CA GLY A 485 2.49 -6.58 -19.93
C GLY A 485 3.60 -6.17 -18.95
N ASP A 486 3.29 -6.13 -17.64
CA ASP A 486 4.08 -5.79 -16.43
C ASP A 486 4.67 -4.37 -16.42
N VAL A 487 5.18 -3.94 -17.56
CA VAL A 487 5.62 -2.57 -17.78
C VAL A 487 4.46 -1.78 -18.39
N HIS A 488 3.93 -0.84 -17.60
CA HIS A 488 2.67 -0.14 -17.84
C HIS A 488 2.76 0.99 -18.88
N HIS A 489 3.40 0.71 -20.01
CA HIS A 489 3.47 1.57 -21.18
C HIS A 489 3.27 0.75 -22.45
N TYR A 490 3.23 1.42 -23.59
CA TYR A 490 3.33 0.73 -24.87
C TYR A 490 4.70 0.97 -25.50
N MET A 491 5.32 -0.10 -25.98
CA MET A 491 6.59 -0.04 -26.69
C MET A 491 6.71 -1.18 -27.71
N ARG A 492 7.08 -0.83 -28.95
CA ARG A 492 7.31 -1.80 -30.02
C ARG A 492 8.77 -1.77 -30.48
N HIS A 493 9.36 -2.95 -30.55
CA HIS A 493 10.63 -3.17 -31.22
C HIS A 493 10.46 -4.11 -32.40
N SER A 494 11.21 -3.86 -33.47
CA SER A 494 11.28 -4.75 -34.63
C SER A 494 12.73 -5.11 -34.90
N TYR A 495 12.97 -6.35 -35.32
CA TYR A 495 14.31 -6.81 -35.61
C TYR A 495 14.94 -5.97 -36.75
N VAL A 496 16.26 -5.84 -36.69
CA VAL A 496 17.06 -5.24 -37.76
C VAL A 496 17.63 -6.39 -38.59
N PRO A 497 17.38 -6.44 -39.92
CA PRO A 497 17.91 -7.48 -40.79
C PRO A 497 19.44 -7.62 -40.66
N SER A 498 19.91 -8.85 -40.50
CA SER A 498 21.34 -9.17 -40.39
C SER A 498 21.58 -10.62 -40.80
N ASN A 499 22.85 -11.02 -40.97
CA ASN A 499 23.23 -12.41 -41.30
C ASN A 499 23.03 -13.40 -40.13
N LYS A 500 22.58 -12.94 -38.97
CA LYS A 500 22.36 -13.77 -37.78
C LYS A 500 20.96 -14.39 -37.82
N PRO A 501 20.77 -15.58 -37.23
CA PRO A 501 19.43 -16.18 -37.12
C PRO A 501 18.49 -15.26 -36.33
N VAL A 502 17.29 -15.06 -36.87
CA VAL A 502 16.22 -14.29 -36.23
C VAL A 502 15.27 -15.28 -35.56
N TYR A 503 15.20 -15.21 -34.22
CA TYR A 503 14.32 -16.09 -33.45
C TYR A 503 12.95 -15.47 -33.15
N VAL A 504 12.90 -14.14 -33.08
CA VAL A 504 11.67 -13.35 -32.87
C VAL A 504 11.75 -12.13 -33.79
N GLN A 505 10.69 -11.81 -34.54
CA GLN A 505 10.69 -10.64 -35.43
C GLN A 505 10.25 -9.37 -34.71
N HIS A 506 9.18 -9.44 -33.91
CA HIS A 506 8.58 -8.30 -33.23
C HIS A 506 8.44 -8.55 -31.72
N LEU A 507 8.73 -7.50 -30.95
CA LEU A 507 8.56 -7.46 -29.50
C LEU A 507 7.60 -6.33 -29.15
N LEU A 508 6.56 -6.66 -28.41
CA LEU A 508 5.51 -5.73 -28.05
C LEU A 508 5.31 -5.74 -26.53
N VAL A 509 5.46 -4.58 -25.91
CA VAL A 509 5.04 -4.35 -24.53
C VAL A 509 3.77 -3.52 -24.57
N ASN A 510 2.71 -3.97 -23.91
CA ASN A 510 1.47 -3.21 -23.77
C ASN A 510 0.78 -3.48 -22.42
N GLY A 511 1.35 -2.90 -21.35
CA GLY A 511 0.75 -2.93 -20.01
C GLY A 511 -0.19 -1.78 -19.70
N CYS A 512 -0.89 -1.24 -20.71
CA CYS A 512 -1.68 -0.03 -20.56
C CYS A 512 -3.14 -0.28 -20.16
N GLY A 513 -3.48 -1.46 -19.61
CA GLY A 513 -4.85 -1.92 -19.40
C GLY A 513 -5.61 -1.23 -18.27
N GLY A 514 -4.92 -0.80 -17.21
CA GLY A 514 -5.56 -0.19 -16.04
C GLY A 514 -4.61 0.29 -14.96
N ALA A 515 -3.39 -0.24 -14.92
CA ALA A 515 -2.30 0.14 -14.03
C ALA A 515 -1.84 1.60 -14.18
N PHE A 516 -1.16 2.14 -13.16
CA PHE A 516 -0.50 3.44 -13.28
C PHE A 516 0.55 3.42 -14.40
N LEU A 517 0.69 4.51 -15.15
CA LEU A 517 1.66 4.60 -16.24
C LEU A 517 3.11 4.36 -15.77
N HIS A 518 3.92 3.63 -16.53
CA HIS A 518 5.40 3.56 -16.38
C HIS A 518 6.14 4.47 -17.38
N PRO A 519 7.40 4.82 -17.13
CA PRO A 519 8.18 5.63 -18.06
C PRO A 519 8.66 4.82 -19.28
N THR A 520 8.54 5.39 -20.47
CA THR A 520 9.20 4.88 -21.69
C THR A 520 10.67 5.30 -21.84
N HIS A 521 11.06 6.51 -21.43
CA HIS A 521 12.39 7.09 -21.71
C HIS A 521 13.57 6.36 -21.05
N VAL A 522 13.30 5.58 -19.99
CA VAL A 522 14.30 4.75 -19.30
C VAL A 522 14.77 3.59 -20.19
N PHE A 523 13.91 3.12 -21.10
CA PHE A 523 14.14 1.95 -21.96
C PHE A 523 14.60 2.31 -23.37
N LYS A 524 14.79 3.60 -23.68
CA LYS A 524 15.10 4.11 -25.03
C LYS A 524 16.33 3.50 -25.72
N ASN A 525 17.26 2.96 -24.93
CA ASN A 525 18.54 2.43 -25.42
C ASN A 525 18.53 0.89 -25.59
N PHE A 526 17.39 0.24 -25.38
CA PHE A 526 17.24 -1.19 -25.62
C PHE A 526 17.45 -1.49 -27.12
N ASN A 527 18.29 -2.48 -27.45
CA ASN A 527 18.72 -2.70 -28.83
C ASN A 527 19.07 -4.15 -29.21
N GLU A 528 19.13 -5.13 -28.30
CA GLU A 528 19.60 -6.48 -28.64
C GLU A 528 18.99 -7.55 -27.73
N ILE A 529 18.62 -8.69 -28.33
CA ILE A 529 18.25 -9.94 -27.66
C ILE A 529 18.83 -11.12 -28.44
N TYR A 530 19.39 -12.12 -27.74
CA TYR A 530 19.89 -13.38 -28.33
C TYR A 530 20.88 -13.19 -29.49
N GLY A 531 21.60 -12.06 -29.56
CA GLY A 531 22.49 -11.73 -30.66
C GLY A 531 21.83 -10.97 -31.82
N THR A 532 20.49 -10.86 -31.84
CA THR A 532 19.70 -10.16 -32.85
C THR A 532 19.48 -8.70 -32.41
N SER A 533 19.79 -7.76 -33.30
CA SER A 533 19.57 -6.33 -33.06
C SER A 533 18.11 -5.93 -33.29
N TYR A 534 17.62 -4.99 -32.51
CA TYR A 534 16.27 -4.45 -32.58
C TYR A 534 16.27 -2.93 -32.62
N GLU A 535 15.31 -2.36 -33.32
CA GLU A 535 15.05 -0.93 -33.35
C GLU A 535 13.70 -0.63 -32.69
N THR A 536 13.65 0.40 -31.84
CA THR A 536 12.38 0.90 -31.29
C THR A 536 11.61 1.62 -32.39
N LYS A 537 10.44 1.10 -32.76
CA LYS A 537 9.59 1.68 -33.81
C LYS A 537 8.53 2.63 -33.26
N ALA A 538 8.00 2.34 -32.07
CA ALA A 538 6.98 3.16 -31.43
C ALA A 538 7.07 3.08 -29.90
N SER A 539 6.71 4.17 -29.22
CA SER A 539 6.55 4.23 -27.77
C SER A 539 5.39 5.14 -27.39
N TYR A 540 4.68 4.79 -26.32
CA TYR A 540 3.57 5.59 -25.81
C TYR A 540 3.53 5.53 -24.28
N PRO A 541 3.68 6.70 -23.60
CA PRO A 541 3.95 8.03 -24.16
C PRO A 541 5.31 8.10 -24.87
N THR A 542 5.52 9.14 -25.69
CA THR A 542 6.82 9.41 -26.30
C THR A 542 7.90 9.59 -25.22
N PHE A 543 9.17 9.36 -25.57
CA PHE A 543 10.28 9.53 -24.62
C PHE A 543 10.35 10.94 -24.03
N GLU A 544 10.08 11.97 -24.84
CA GLU A 544 10.07 13.36 -24.37
C GLU A 544 8.93 13.61 -23.38
N ASP A 545 7.71 13.19 -23.73
CA ASP A 545 6.55 13.37 -22.85
C ASP A 545 6.73 12.61 -21.53
N SER A 546 7.26 11.39 -21.62
CA SER A 546 7.59 10.55 -20.48
C SER A 546 8.58 11.24 -19.52
N SER A 547 9.66 11.83 -20.05
CA SER A 547 10.63 12.58 -19.24
C SER A 547 10.01 13.83 -18.60
N ARG A 548 9.13 14.55 -19.33
CA ARG A 548 8.40 15.72 -18.80
C ARG A 548 7.42 15.33 -17.70
N ILE A 549 6.72 14.20 -17.84
CA ILE A 549 5.79 13.68 -16.83
C ILE A 549 6.50 13.42 -15.50
N ALA A 550 7.77 12.97 -15.55
CA ALA A 550 8.56 12.70 -14.36
C ALA A 550 8.76 13.94 -13.46
N LEU A 551 8.67 15.17 -13.99
CA LEU A 551 8.69 16.42 -13.21
C LEU A 551 7.58 16.46 -12.14
N GLY A 552 6.50 15.69 -12.37
CA GLY A 552 5.47 15.46 -11.38
C GLY A 552 5.99 14.95 -10.04
N ASN A 553 7.15 14.29 -9.98
CA ASN A 553 7.75 13.83 -8.73
C ASN A 553 8.11 14.99 -7.79
N ILE A 554 8.58 16.13 -8.32
CA ILE A 554 8.85 17.30 -7.48
C ILE A 554 7.54 17.96 -7.04
N LEU A 555 6.60 18.14 -7.97
CA LEU A 555 5.43 19.00 -7.78
C LEU A 555 4.23 18.31 -7.14
N LYS A 556 4.09 16.99 -7.34
CA LYS A 556 2.87 16.22 -7.01
C LYS A 556 3.11 15.09 -6.03
N PHE A 557 4.37 14.70 -5.74
CA PHE A 557 4.67 13.60 -4.82
C PHE A 557 3.99 13.80 -3.47
N ARG A 558 4.24 14.93 -2.79
CA ARG A 558 3.59 15.22 -1.50
C ARG A 558 2.07 15.21 -1.58
N LYS A 559 1.49 15.86 -2.60
CA LYS A 559 0.03 15.93 -2.78
C LYS A 559 -0.60 14.55 -2.93
N LYS A 560 0.10 13.61 -3.58
CA LYS A 560 -0.37 12.24 -3.78
C LYS A 560 0.00 11.33 -2.62
N ASN A 561 1.11 11.58 -1.93
CA ASN A 561 1.69 10.66 -0.96
C ASN A 561 1.80 11.31 0.41
N TRP A 562 0.84 12.16 0.80
CA TRP A 562 0.89 12.89 2.09
C TRP A 562 0.96 11.96 3.30
N GLN A 563 0.52 10.70 3.20
CA GLN A 563 0.67 9.71 4.26
C GLN A 563 2.14 9.29 4.47
N PHE A 564 2.97 9.36 3.43
CA PHE A 564 4.41 9.17 3.54
C PHE A 564 5.05 10.23 4.45
N ASP A 565 4.51 11.45 4.47
CA ASP A 565 5.00 12.53 5.33
C ASP A 565 5.02 12.13 6.81
N VAL A 566 4.08 11.27 7.25
CA VAL A 566 4.00 10.79 8.64
C VAL A 566 5.27 10.05 9.04
N ILE A 567 5.68 9.08 8.22
CA ILE A 567 6.88 8.28 8.44
C ILE A 567 8.12 9.15 8.25
N GLY A 568 8.12 9.99 7.22
CA GLY A 568 9.21 10.89 6.91
C GLY A 568 9.56 11.84 8.06
N GLY A 569 8.56 12.46 8.68
CA GLY A 569 8.76 13.35 9.82
C GLY A 569 9.27 12.61 11.07
N MET A 570 8.82 11.37 11.31
CA MET A 570 9.37 10.53 12.39
C MET A 570 10.84 10.19 12.16
N ILE A 571 11.22 9.86 10.92
CA ILE A 571 12.62 9.62 10.55
C ILE A 571 13.46 10.87 10.81
N TYR A 572 13.01 12.04 10.36
CA TYR A 572 13.73 13.29 10.61
C TYR A 572 13.88 13.58 12.10
N PHE A 573 12.83 13.36 12.89
CA PHE A 573 12.92 13.56 14.34
C PHE A 573 13.94 12.62 14.96
N MET A 574 13.99 11.34 14.57
CA MET A 574 15.01 10.39 15.03
C MET A 574 16.44 10.83 14.65
N LEU A 575 16.62 11.37 13.45
CA LEU A 575 17.91 11.92 13.01
C LEU A 575 18.37 13.10 13.86
N VAL A 576 17.43 13.86 14.45
CA VAL A 576 17.78 15.04 15.26
C VAL A 576 17.56 14.93 16.76
N PHE A 577 16.94 13.83 17.20
CA PHE A 577 16.44 13.62 18.55
C PHE A 577 17.47 13.95 19.64
N SER A 578 18.69 13.45 19.47
CA SER A 578 19.74 13.57 20.49
C SER A 578 20.38 14.97 20.58
N MET A 579 20.01 15.90 19.71
CA MET A 579 20.57 17.27 19.69
C MET A 579 19.62 18.31 20.30
N PHE A 580 18.38 17.92 20.62
CA PHE A 580 17.45 18.78 21.32
C PHE A 580 17.67 18.77 22.84
N PRO A 581 17.53 19.93 23.52
CA PRO A 581 17.55 21.29 22.99
C PRO A 581 18.97 21.77 22.62
N ARG A 582 19.06 22.76 21.72
CA ARG A 582 20.31 23.49 21.49
C ARG A 582 20.30 24.80 22.28
N CYS A 583 21.08 24.83 23.35
CA CYS A 583 21.23 25.99 24.21
C CYS A 583 22.21 27.03 23.62
N HIS A 584 22.04 28.31 23.96
CA HIS A 584 22.96 29.41 23.58
C HIS A 584 23.13 29.66 22.08
N LEU A 585 22.01 29.77 21.34
CA LEU A 585 21.99 30.13 19.91
C LEU A 585 22.22 31.62 19.63
N ASP A 586 22.43 32.39 20.69
CA ASP A 586 22.57 33.84 20.69
C ASP A 586 23.62 34.39 19.74
N HIS A 587 24.72 33.64 19.58
CA HIS A 587 25.86 34.01 18.75
C HIS A 587 25.49 34.12 17.27
N ILE A 588 24.49 33.36 16.79
CA ILE A 588 24.02 33.39 15.40
C ILE A 588 23.39 34.74 15.04
N LEU A 589 22.79 35.43 16.02
CA LEU A 589 22.08 36.70 15.81
C LEU A 589 22.92 37.94 16.14
N LYS A 590 24.16 37.77 16.61
CA LYS A 590 25.01 38.88 17.08
C LYS A 590 25.82 39.58 16.00
N ASP A 591 26.01 38.95 14.84
CA ASP A 591 26.79 39.53 13.74
C ASP A 591 26.00 40.59 12.97
N ASP A 592 26.61 41.76 12.74
CA ASP A 592 25.97 42.89 12.06
C ASP A 592 25.79 42.63 10.55
N THR A 593 26.60 41.74 9.97
CA THR A 593 26.53 41.41 8.54
C THR A 593 25.67 40.18 8.26
N PHE A 594 24.93 40.19 7.16
CA PHE A 594 24.14 39.01 6.73
C PHE A 594 25.01 37.79 6.43
N SER A 595 26.20 38.01 5.84
CA SER A 595 27.16 36.94 5.56
C SER A 595 27.73 36.31 6.84
N GLY A 596 28.06 37.12 7.85
CA GLY A 596 28.51 36.63 9.16
C GLY A 596 27.44 35.80 9.88
N ARG A 597 26.18 36.25 9.85
CA ARG A 597 25.04 35.50 10.39
C ARG A 597 24.82 34.15 9.68
N LEU A 598 24.97 34.10 8.36
CA LEU A 598 24.91 32.84 7.61
C LEU A 598 26.10 31.93 7.94
N GLY A 599 27.31 32.47 8.02
CA GLY A 599 28.51 31.72 8.36
C GLY A 599 28.43 31.07 9.75
N THR A 600 28.00 31.84 10.75
CA THR A 600 27.77 31.33 12.12
C THR A 600 26.65 30.29 12.16
N PHE A 601 25.53 30.52 11.45
CA PHE A 601 24.46 29.53 11.34
C PHE A 601 24.94 28.19 10.79
N PHE A 602 25.62 28.19 9.63
CA PHE A 602 26.15 26.95 9.04
C PHE A 602 27.26 26.33 9.88
N GLY A 603 28.05 27.14 10.60
CA GLY A 603 28.98 26.66 11.62
C GLY A 603 28.27 25.88 12.72
N THR A 604 27.17 26.40 13.27
CA THR A 604 26.37 25.70 14.29
C THR A 604 25.73 24.41 13.75
N VAL A 605 25.28 24.40 12.49
CA VAL A 605 24.79 23.17 11.83
C VAL A 605 25.90 22.13 11.73
N TRP A 606 27.12 22.55 11.37
CA TRP A 606 28.28 21.68 11.31
C TRP A 606 28.67 21.12 12.68
N ASP A 607 28.64 21.94 13.73
CA ASP A 607 28.90 21.50 15.10
C ASP A 607 27.86 20.47 15.56
N ALA A 608 26.58 20.68 15.21
CA ALA A 608 25.52 19.72 15.49
C ALA A 608 25.74 18.39 14.73
N PHE A 609 26.17 18.45 13.47
CA PHE A 609 26.54 17.26 12.70
C PHE A 609 27.71 16.50 13.32
N MET A 610 28.78 17.18 13.72
CA MET A 610 29.92 16.55 14.38
C MET A 610 29.54 15.94 15.73
N TYR A 611 28.69 16.62 16.51
CA TYR A 611 28.14 16.07 17.75
C TYR A 611 27.30 14.81 17.50
N MET A 612 26.46 14.81 16.47
CA MET A 612 25.67 13.66 16.09
C MET A 612 26.56 12.44 15.82
N LEU A 613 27.65 12.61 15.05
CA LEU A 613 28.58 11.53 14.72
C LEU A 613 29.42 11.05 15.91
N GLY A 614 29.90 11.97 16.75
CA GLY A 614 30.88 11.68 17.80
C GLY A 614 30.27 11.27 19.15
N CYS A 615 29.08 11.77 19.49
CA CYS A 615 28.56 11.70 20.86
C CYS A 615 27.15 11.08 20.98
N SER A 616 26.38 11.01 19.89
CA SER A 616 24.98 10.59 19.93
C SER A 616 24.79 9.15 19.42
N TYR A 617 24.34 8.23 20.28
CA TYR A 617 24.06 6.85 19.87
C TYR A 617 22.79 6.71 19.01
N VAL A 618 21.68 7.35 19.38
CA VAL A 618 20.38 7.15 18.72
C VAL A 618 20.37 7.78 17.33
N SER A 619 20.73 9.06 17.22
CA SER A 619 20.72 9.75 15.92
C SER A 619 21.81 9.24 14.97
N ALA A 620 22.99 8.82 15.47
CA ALA A 620 24.00 8.19 14.62
C ALA A 620 23.55 6.82 14.09
N ALA A 621 22.95 5.99 14.94
CA ALA A 621 22.39 4.71 14.51
C ALA A 621 21.27 4.90 13.47
N GLY A 622 20.40 5.91 13.68
CA GLY A 622 19.36 6.29 12.72
C GLY A 622 19.94 6.74 11.38
N ALA A 623 21.00 7.55 11.38
CA ALA A 623 21.67 7.99 10.16
C ALA A 623 22.36 6.84 9.41
N ILE A 624 23.03 5.93 10.12
CA ILE A 624 23.65 4.72 9.54
C ILE A 624 22.58 3.82 8.93
N LEU A 625 21.49 3.57 9.65
CA LEU A 625 20.38 2.76 9.15
C LEU A 625 19.76 3.38 7.89
N LEU A 626 19.50 4.69 7.89
CA LEU A 626 18.99 5.39 6.73
C LEU A 626 19.97 5.31 5.55
N LEU A 627 21.28 5.40 5.79
CA LEU A 627 22.30 5.23 4.77
C LEU A 627 22.32 3.82 4.19
N THR A 628 22.26 2.78 5.03
CA THR A 628 22.17 1.40 4.58
C THR A 628 20.93 1.18 3.73
N ILE A 629 19.77 1.65 4.19
CA ILE A 629 18.51 1.56 3.44
C ILE A 629 18.62 2.29 2.10
N ALA A 630 19.15 3.52 2.07
CA ALA A 630 19.30 4.30 0.85
C ALA A 630 20.22 3.62 -0.17
N ILE A 631 21.34 3.02 0.26
CA ILE A 631 22.25 2.29 -0.64
C ILE A 631 21.59 1.03 -1.21
N VAL A 632 20.87 0.29 -0.36
CA VAL A 632 20.14 -0.92 -0.77
C VAL A 632 19.02 -0.57 -1.73
N PHE A 633 18.31 0.53 -1.48
CA PHE A 633 17.21 1.03 -2.32
C PHE A 633 17.67 1.35 -3.74
N VAL A 634 18.89 1.87 -3.95
CA VAL A 634 19.41 2.08 -5.31
C VAL A 634 19.48 0.74 -6.06
N PRO A 635 18.88 0.62 -7.26
CA PRO A 635 18.83 -0.63 -8.02
C PRO A 635 20.22 -1.20 -8.34
N SER A 636 20.30 -2.53 -8.41
CA SER A 636 21.53 -3.27 -8.73
C SER A 636 22.07 -3.03 -10.15
N LYS A 637 21.28 -2.40 -11.03
CA LYS A 637 21.66 -1.95 -12.38
C LYS A 637 22.96 -1.13 -12.39
N VAL A 638 23.19 -0.32 -11.36
CA VAL A 638 24.39 0.53 -11.24
C VAL A 638 25.45 -0.12 -10.35
N SER A 639 26.73 0.17 -10.63
CA SER A 639 27.84 -0.41 -9.87
C SER A 639 27.77 -0.05 -8.38
N TRP A 640 28.31 -0.91 -7.51
CA TRP A 640 28.32 -0.70 -6.06
C TRP A 640 28.88 0.67 -5.66
N LYS A 641 29.94 1.16 -6.34
CA LYS A 641 30.51 2.49 -6.11
C LYS A 641 29.51 3.61 -6.40
N LYS A 642 28.72 3.50 -7.47
CA LYS A 642 27.67 4.47 -7.81
C LYS A 642 26.52 4.40 -6.83
N ARG A 643 26.10 3.20 -6.41
CA ARG A 643 25.07 3.01 -5.36
C ARG A 643 25.46 3.71 -4.06
N LEU A 644 26.70 3.52 -3.63
CA LEU A 644 27.26 4.19 -2.46
C LEU A 644 27.22 5.71 -2.62
N LEU A 645 27.69 6.24 -3.75
CA LEU A 645 27.69 7.68 -4.01
C LEU A 645 26.27 8.27 -4.00
N ILE A 646 25.33 7.65 -4.71
CA ILE A 646 23.92 8.09 -4.77
C ILE A 646 23.28 8.04 -3.38
N GLY A 647 23.49 6.96 -2.64
CA GLY A 647 22.98 6.80 -1.27
C GLY A 647 23.55 7.85 -0.33
N ILE A 648 24.86 8.09 -0.34
CA ILE A 648 25.51 9.13 0.47
C ILE A 648 24.92 10.50 0.14
N LEU A 649 24.82 10.87 -1.13
CA LEU A 649 24.29 12.17 -1.55
C LEU A 649 22.83 12.35 -1.09
N HIS A 650 22.01 11.31 -1.26
CA HIS A 650 20.61 11.34 -0.86
C HIS A 650 20.44 11.49 0.66
N VAL A 651 21.18 10.70 1.45
CA VAL A 651 21.14 10.77 2.91
C VAL A 651 21.72 12.08 3.43
N SER A 652 22.77 12.60 2.79
CA SER A 652 23.35 13.91 3.13
C SER A 652 22.33 15.03 2.94
N ALA A 653 21.52 14.98 1.88
CA ALA A 653 20.43 15.94 1.68
C ALA A 653 19.37 15.86 2.78
N HIS A 654 18.94 14.64 3.15
CA HIS A 654 17.99 14.44 4.25
C HIS A 654 18.55 14.91 5.60
N LEU A 655 19.80 14.57 5.90
CA LEU A 655 20.45 14.94 7.15
C LEU A 655 20.67 16.46 7.27
N ALA A 656 21.18 17.09 6.21
CA ALA A 656 21.34 18.54 6.16
C ALA A 656 19.99 19.26 6.38
N ALA A 657 18.94 18.80 5.71
CA ALA A 657 17.60 19.36 5.88
C ALA A 657 17.07 19.19 7.31
N ALA A 658 17.24 18.01 7.92
CA ALA A 658 16.79 17.74 9.28
C ALA A 658 17.52 18.66 10.29
N LEU A 659 18.85 18.78 10.18
CA LEU A 659 19.65 19.65 11.05
C LEU A 659 19.32 21.14 10.88
N ILE A 660 19.14 21.60 9.64
CA ILE A 660 18.75 22.99 9.36
C ILE A 660 17.38 23.29 9.95
N LEU A 661 16.39 22.42 9.75
CA LEU A 661 15.05 22.60 10.31
C LEU A 661 15.05 22.58 11.84
N MET A 662 15.86 21.72 12.44
CA MET A 662 16.01 21.62 13.89
C MET A 662 16.54 22.95 14.43
N LEU A 663 17.60 23.48 13.81
CA LEU A 663 18.21 24.73 14.22
C LEU A 663 17.27 25.92 13.99
N LEU A 664 16.52 25.96 12.88
CA LEU A 664 15.53 27.01 12.62
C LEU A 664 14.41 27.02 13.67
N MET A 665 13.92 25.84 14.06
CA MET A 665 12.90 25.73 15.10
C MET A 665 13.44 26.18 16.46
N GLU A 666 14.63 25.70 16.86
CA GLU A 666 15.27 26.12 18.12
C GLU A 666 15.55 27.63 18.14
N LEU A 667 15.99 28.21 17.02
CA LEU A 667 16.23 29.65 16.89
C LEU A 667 14.92 30.44 16.99
N ALA A 668 13.82 29.93 16.42
CA ALA A 668 12.50 30.55 16.55
C ALA A 668 12.03 30.56 18.01
N VAL A 669 12.18 29.45 18.72
CA VAL A 669 11.86 29.35 20.16
C VAL A 669 12.72 30.30 20.98
N GLU A 670 14.04 30.33 20.75
CA GLU A 670 14.97 31.25 21.40
C GLU A 670 14.57 32.72 21.16
N THR A 671 14.19 33.07 19.93
CA THR A 671 13.75 34.41 19.56
C THR A 671 12.47 34.80 20.30
N CYS A 672 11.49 33.89 20.39
CA CYS A 672 10.26 34.11 21.16
C CYS A 672 10.53 34.30 22.65
N ILE A 673 11.45 33.53 23.24
CA ILE A 673 11.85 33.68 24.65
C ILE A 673 12.49 35.05 24.87
N ARG A 674 13.42 35.46 24.00
CA ARG A 674 14.12 36.76 24.10
C ARG A 674 13.18 37.97 24.02
N HIS A 675 12.16 37.90 23.17
CA HIS A 675 11.15 38.95 23.04
C HIS A 675 10.03 38.86 24.08
N ASN A 676 10.19 38.02 25.13
CA ASN A 676 9.19 37.79 26.17
C ASN A 676 7.82 37.35 25.63
N LEU A 677 7.80 36.62 24.52
CA LEU A 677 6.58 36.02 23.96
C LEU A 677 6.29 34.64 24.56
N LEU A 678 7.33 33.91 24.97
CA LEU A 678 7.25 32.59 25.61
C LEU A 678 8.14 32.53 26.86
N ALA A 679 7.85 31.60 27.77
CA ALA A 679 8.57 31.33 29.01
C ALA A 679 8.61 32.50 30.00
N THR A 680 7.54 33.27 30.11
CA THR A 680 7.47 34.50 30.94
C THR A 680 7.03 34.26 32.38
N SER A 681 6.07 33.36 32.61
CA SER A 681 5.45 33.15 33.93
C SER A 681 5.30 31.67 34.34
N GLY A 682 5.99 30.77 33.63
CA GLY A 682 6.07 29.33 33.93
C GLY A 682 5.05 28.48 33.17
N TYR A 683 4.86 27.22 33.56
CA TYR A 683 4.07 26.21 32.83
C TYR A 683 2.56 26.50 32.66
N HIS A 684 2.04 27.60 33.20
CA HIS A 684 0.61 27.84 33.39
C HIS A 684 0.18 29.25 32.98
N THR A 685 0.87 29.87 32.02
CA THR A 685 0.54 31.21 31.49
C THR A 685 -0.88 31.28 30.95
N LEU A 686 -1.31 30.29 30.15
CA LEU A 686 -2.67 30.19 29.64
C LEU A 686 -3.72 30.12 30.76
N TYR A 687 -3.41 29.41 31.85
CA TYR A 687 -4.30 29.34 33.01
C TYR A 687 -4.37 30.69 33.76
N GLN A 688 -3.26 31.40 33.87
CA GLN A 688 -3.24 32.74 34.49
C GLN A 688 -4.07 33.73 33.65
N TRP A 689 -3.92 33.70 32.32
CA TRP A 689 -4.75 34.49 31.41
C TRP A 689 -6.23 34.10 31.49
N TYR A 690 -6.54 32.80 31.50
CA TYR A 690 -7.92 32.32 31.70
C TYR A 690 -8.51 32.88 33.00
N ARG A 691 -7.75 32.83 34.10
CA ARG A 691 -8.21 33.34 35.40
C ARG A 691 -8.43 34.86 35.40
N SER A 692 -7.62 35.63 34.67
CA SER A 692 -7.83 37.08 34.55
C SER A 692 -9.05 37.41 33.70
N VAL A 693 -9.27 36.69 32.59
CA VAL A 693 -10.46 36.90 31.75
C VAL A 693 -11.73 36.42 32.45
N GLU A 694 -11.66 35.28 33.15
CA GLU A 694 -12.75 34.71 33.93
C GLU A 694 -13.17 35.66 35.07
N SER A 695 -12.22 36.30 35.76
CA SER A 695 -12.52 37.26 36.82
C SER A 695 -13.08 38.58 36.29
N GLU A 696 -12.64 39.04 35.13
CA GLU A 696 -13.09 40.29 34.52
C GLU A 696 -14.48 40.17 33.88
N HIS A 697 -14.73 39.09 33.12
CA HIS A 697 -15.94 38.95 32.30
C HIS A 697 -17.04 38.12 32.99
N PHE A 698 -16.68 37.27 33.96
CA PHE A 698 -17.61 36.38 34.66
C PHE A 698 -17.40 36.43 36.18
N PRO A 699 -17.73 37.54 36.86
CA PRO A 699 -17.62 37.62 38.32
C PRO A 699 -18.50 36.57 38.99
N ASP A 700 -18.07 36.04 40.14
CA ASP A 700 -18.80 35.02 40.92
C ASP A 700 -19.43 35.63 42.18
N PRO A 701 -20.55 36.39 42.04
CA PRO A 701 -21.17 37.08 43.16
C PRO A 701 -21.75 36.11 44.21
N THR A 702 -21.97 34.85 43.85
CA THR A 702 -22.53 33.82 44.73
C THR A 702 -21.47 32.95 45.42
N GLY A 703 -20.17 33.15 45.13
CA GLY A 703 -19.08 32.32 45.63
C GLY A 703 -19.22 30.84 45.27
N LEU A 704 -19.89 30.52 44.15
CA LEU A 704 -20.11 29.16 43.68
C LEU A 704 -18.78 28.46 43.35
N ARG A 705 -17.84 29.17 42.71
CA ARG A 705 -16.52 28.62 42.32
C ARG A 705 -15.67 28.32 43.55
N ALA A 706 -15.66 29.22 44.53
CA ALA A 706 -14.96 28.99 45.79
C ALA A 706 -15.52 27.77 46.53
N ARG A 707 -16.85 27.59 46.51
CA ARG A 707 -17.51 26.40 47.07
C ARG A 707 -17.16 25.13 46.30
N ILE A 708 -17.14 25.16 44.97
CA ILE A 708 -16.73 24.00 44.14
C ILE A 708 -15.27 23.64 44.38
N GLU A 709 -14.38 24.63 44.46
CA GLU A 709 -12.98 24.42 44.80
C GLU A 709 -12.84 23.76 46.17
N GLN A 710 -13.59 24.22 47.17
CA GLN A 710 -13.59 23.62 48.51
C GLN A 710 -14.20 22.21 48.51
N TRP A 711 -15.31 21.98 47.83
CA TRP A 711 -15.98 20.67 47.72
C TRP A 711 -15.13 19.63 46.98
N THR A 712 -14.26 20.09 46.08
CA THR A 712 -13.36 19.23 45.30
C THR A 712 -11.95 19.17 45.92
N PHE A 713 -11.74 19.75 47.10
CA PHE A 713 -10.42 19.84 47.74
C PHE A 713 -9.33 20.42 46.82
N GLY A 714 -9.68 21.40 45.98
CA GLY A 714 -8.78 22.03 45.02
C GLY A 714 -8.56 21.25 43.72
N LEU A 715 -9.20 20.07 43.55
CA LEU A 715 -9.04 19.26 42.34
C LEU A 715 -9.62 19.95 41.10
N TYR A 716 -10.75 20.65 41.23
CA TYR A 716 -11.38 21.37 40.11
C TYR A 716 -10.43 22.38 39.43
N PRO A 717 -9.86 23.38 40.14
CA PRO A 717 -8.93 24.32 39.50
C PRO A 717 -7.61 23.67 39.11
N ALA A 718 -7.14 22.65 39.83
CA ALA A 718 -5.93 21.91 39.46
C ALA A 718 -6.10 21.17 38.12
N CYS A 719 -7.22 20.47 37.92
CA CYS A 719 -7.52 19.78 36.66
C CYS A 719 -7.54 20.76 35.48
N ILE A 720 -8.21 21.92 35.62
CA ILE A 720 -8.24 22.94 34.56
C ILE A 720 -6.83 23.49 34.29
N LYS A 721 -6.07 23.80 35.35
CA LYS A 721 -4.70 24.31 35.26
C LYS A 721 -3.75 23.37 34.52
N TYR A 722 -3.78 22.07 34.83
CA TYR A 722 -2.94 21.07 34.16
C TYR A 722 -3.44 20.75 32.75
N LEU A 723 -4.75 20.71 32.53
CA LEU A 723 -5.33 20.51 31.21
C LEU A 723 -4.95 21.65 30.26
N MET A 724 -5.07 22.90 30.70
CA MET A 724 -4.63 24.08 29.93
C MET A 724 -3.14 24.07 29.63
N SER A 725 -2.30 23.63 30.58
CA SER A 725 -0.86 23.43 30.33
C SER A 725 -0.61 22.42 29.21
N GLY A 726 -1.41 21.36 29.13
CA GLY A 726 -1.36 20.40 28.03
C GLY A 726 -1.73 20.96 26.66
N PHE A 727 -2.52 22.05 26.61
CA PHE A 727 -2.87 22.75 25.35
C PHE A 727 -1.90 23.87 24.99
N ASP A 728 -1.10 24.37 25.94
CA ASP A 728 -0.09 25.41 25.72
C ASP A 728 1.30 24.82 25.45
N VAL A 729 1.37 24.00 24.40
CA VAL A 729 2.56 23.24 24.02
C VAL A 729 3.79 24.14 23.77
N PRO A 730 3.69 25.31 23.10
CA PRO A 730 4.82 26.22 22.93
C PRO A 730 5.41 26.73 24.25
N GLU A 731 4.56 27.09 25.21
CA GLU A 731 5.00 27.56 26.52
C GLU A 731 5.68 26.42 27.31
N VAL A 732 5.06 25.23 27.33
CA VAL A 732 5.64 24.04 27.99
C VAL A 732 7.00 23.71 27.39
N MET A 733 7.13 23.75 26.07
CA MET A 733 8.39 23.53 25.36
C MET A 733 9.44 24.58 25.73
N ALA A 734 9.09 25.87 25.72
CA ALA A 734 10.01 26.97 26.01
C ALA A 734 10.47 27.00 27.47
N VAL A 735 9.56 26.82 28.43
CA VAL A 735 9.87 26.77 29.87
C VAL A 735 10.76 25.56 30.17
N THR A 736 10.42 24.39 29.63
CA THR A 736 11.22 23.17 29.84
C THR A 736 12.60 23.30 29.22
N ARG A 737 12.70 23.85 28.01
CA ARG A 737 13.98 24.14 27.36
C ARG A 737 14.86 25.06 28.22
N ASN A 738 14.31 26.16 28.76
CA ASN A 738 15.07 27.08 29.61
C ASN A 738 15.56 26.39 30.90
N ASN A 739 14.75 25.50 31.48
CA ASN A 739 15.14 24.68 32.62
C ASN A 739 16.28 23.70 32.27
N ILE A 740 16.19 23.01 31.13
CA ILE A 740 17.24 22.11 30.64
C ILE A 740 18.54 22.89 30.41
N CYS A 741 18.48 24.05 29.76
CA CYS A 741 19.67 24.84 29.47
C CYS A 741 20.35 25.40 30.72
N LYS A 742 19.61 25.65 31.80
CA LYS A 742 20.15 26.15 33.07
C LYS A 742 20.67 25.04 33.99
N LYS A 743 19.97 23.90 34.06
CA LYS A 743 20.17 22.86 35.08
C LYS A 743 20.63 21.51 34.52
N GLY A 744 20.70 21.37 33.21
CA GLY A 744 20.99 20.11 32.53
C GLY A 744 19.76 19.21 32.36
N MET A 745 19.83 18.27 31.41
CA MET A 745 18.74 17.33 31.11
C MET A 745 18.43 16.40 32.29
N ASP A 746 19.44 16.05 33.09
CA ASP A 746 19.31 15.17 34.26
C ASP A 746 18.44 15.76 35.38
N SER A 747 18.15 17.06 35.32
CA SER A 747 17.27 17.74 36.28
C SER A 747 15.77 17.44 36.04
N LEU A 748 15.41 16.88 34.88
CA LEU A 748 14.03 16.52 34.56
C LEU A 748 13.69 15.10 34.99
N SER A 749 12.45 14.91 35.44
CA SER A 749 11.90 13.56 35.59
C SER A 749 11.76 12.89 34.22
N ARG A 750 11.74 11.56 34.18
CA ARG A 750 11.53 10.80 32.93
C ARG A 750 10.22 11.20 32.23
N GLY A 751 9.16 11.42 33.01
CA GLY A 751 7.88 11.92 32.48
C GLY A 751 7.98 13.34 31.90
N GLY A 752 8.72 14.23 32.57
CA GLY A 752 8.98 15.58 32.06
C GLY A 752 9.79 15.59 30.76
N ALA A 753 10.79 14.71 30.64
CA ALA A 753 11.54 14.54 29.40
C ALA A 753 10.65 14.01 28.26
N VAL A 754 9.77 13.04 28.54
CA VAL A 754 8.81 12.53 27.55
C VAL A 754 7.86 13.63 27.07
N ILE A 755 7.30 14.42 27.99
CA ILE A 755 6.42 15.55 27.65
C ILE A 755 7.16 16.58 26.80
N TYR A 756 8.42 16.89 27.14
CA TYR A 756 9.26 17.79 26.35
C TYR A 756 9.46 17.28 24.92
N TYR A 757 9.95 16.05 24.74
CA TYR A 757 10.19 15.50 23.41
C TYR A 757 8.90 15.31 22.61
N ALA A 758 7.78 14.98 23.25
CA ALA A 758 6.48 14.94 22.59
C ALA A 758 6.07 16.34 22.09
N SER A 759 6.28 17.37 22.90
CA SER A 759 6.00 18.77 22.53
C SER A 759 6.86 19.23 21.34
N VAL A 760 8.17 18.96 21.40
CA VAL A 760 9.12 19.25 20.31
C VAL A 760 8.76 18.49 19.04
N PHE A 761 8.43 17.19 19.16
CA PHE A 761 8.07 16.33 18.05
C PHE A 761 6.89 16.90 17.28
N LEU A 762 5.81 17.34 17.94
CA LEU A 762 4.62 17.87 17.27
C LEU A 762 4.95 19.01 16.30
N TYR A 763 5.72 20.00 16.73
CA TYR A 763 6.10 21.14 15.89
C TYR A 763 7.15 20.78 14.85
N PHE A 764 8.19 20.03 15.25
CA PHE A 764 9.24 19.63 14.35
C PHE A 764 8.73 18.73 13.22
N TRP A 765 7.79 17.84 13.54
CA TRP A 765 7.14 16.96 12.59
C TRP A 765 6.36 17.78 11.53
N VAL A 766 5.53 18.74 11.94
CA VAL A 766 4.82 19.64 11.01
C VAL A 766 5.78 20.39 10.09
N LEU A 767 6.90 20.89 10.63
CA LEU A 767 7.92 21.61 9.84
C LEU A 767 8.70 20.70 8.88
N SER A 768 8.97 19.46 9.27
CA SER A 768 9.79 18.52 8.49
C SER A 768 9.02 17.82 7.38
N THR A 769 7.73 17.55 7.59
CA THR A 769 6.89 16.81 6.62
C THR A 769 6.98 17.31 5.16
N PRO A 770 6.88 18.62 4.85
CA PRO A 770 6.94 19.10 3.47
C PRO A 770 8.31 18.88 2.83
N VAL A 771 9.37 19.03 3.63
CA VAL A 771 10.76 19.00 3.18
C VAL A 771 11.20 17.58 2.87
N VAL A 772 10.79 16.61 3.70
CA VAL A 772 11.09 15.18 3.47
C VAL A 772 10.57 14.73 2.10
N SER A 773 9.29 14.99 1.82
CA SER A 773 8.66 14.64 0.55
C SER A 773 9.26 15.39 -0.64
N LEU A 774 9.68 16.64 -0.46
CA LEU A 774 10.34 17.39 -1.53
C LEU A 774 11.70 16.78 -1.89
N ILE A 775 12.50 16.37 -0.90
CA ILE A 775 13.80 15.74 -1.15
C ILE A 775 13.63 14.38 -1.83
N LEU A 776 12.69 13.55 -1.36
CA LEU A 776 12.42 12.25 -1.99
C LEU A 776 11.87 12.41 -3.42
N GLY A 777 10.92 13.32 -3.64
CA GLY A 777 10.41 13.63 -4.98
C GLY A 777 11.49 14.15 -5.93
N SER A 778 12.40 14.99 -5.43
CA SER A 778 13.54 15.50 -6.22
C SER A 778 14.55 14.39 -6.52
N TYR A 779 14.81 13.50 -5.57
CA TYR A 779 15.65 12.32 -5.77
C TYR A 779 15.09 11.42 -6.86
N LEU A 780 13.80 11.08 -6.81
CA LEU A 780 13.16 10.23 -7.82
C LEU A 780 13.21 10.88 -9.21
N TYR A 781 12.97 12.20 -9.30
CA TYR A 781 13.07 12.96 -10.55
C TYR A 781 14.48 12.94 -11.14
N ILE A 782 15.52 13.17 -10.32
CA ILE A 782 16.90 13.18 -10.79
C ILE A 782 17.34 11.77 -11.22
N SER A 783 17.00 10.79 -10.39
CA SER A 783 17.32 9.38 -10.61
C SER A 783 16.75 8.84 -11.91
N ILE A 784 15.48 9.12 -12.22
CA ILE A 784 14.85 8.59 -13.43
C ILE A 784 15.32 9.29 -14.71
N ASN A 785 15.47 10.61 -14.69
CA ASN A 785 15.81 11.38 -15.89
C ASN A 785 17.29 11.34 -16.26
N TRP A 786 18.20 11.35 -15.28
CA TRP A 786 19.64 11.39 -15.54
C TRP A 786 20.34 10.05 -15.35
N LEU A 787 19.89 9.24 -14.39
CA LEU A 787 20.51 7.95 -14.10
C LEU A 787 19.75 6.77 -14.70
N HIS A 788 18.52 7.00 -15.19
CA HIS A 788 17.64 5.96 -15.73
C HIS A 788 17.46 4.79 -14.76
N ILE A 789 17.24 5.10 -13.48
CA ILE A 789 16.91 4.16 -12.41
C ILE A 789 15.57 4.52 -11.75
N HIS A 790 15.03 3.64 -10.93
CA HIS A 790 13.76 3.82 -10.21
C HIS A 790 12.55 4.05 -11.12
N PHE A 791 12.45 3.31 -12.23
CA PHE A 791 11.36 3.47 -13.19
C PHE A 791 10.00 3.21 -12.55
N ASP A 792 9.93 2.22 -11.66
CA ASP A 792 8.71 1.81 -10.98
C ASP A 792 8.37 2.78 -9.84
N GLU A 793 9.31 3.02 -8.92
CA GLU A 793 9.12 3.87 -7.74
C GLU A 793 8.78 5.31 -8.11
N ALA A 794 9.46 5.87 -9.12
CA ALA A 794 9.21 7.24 -9.55
C ALA A 794 7.80 7.41 -10.13
N PHE A 795 7.27 6.45 -10.89
CA PHE A 795 5.97 6.60 -11.54
C PHE A 795 4.80 6.05 -10.71
N SER A 796 5.03 5.03 -9.88
CA SER A 796 4.04 4.53 -8.91
C SER A 796 3.69 5.61 -7.88
N SER A 797 4.65 6.45 -7.50
CA SER A 797 4.41 7.63 -6.64
C SER A 797 3.44 8.65 -7.27
N LEU A 798 3.37 8.69 -8.61
CA LEU A 798 2.55 9.64 -9.35
C LEU A 798 1.15 9.11 -9.67
N ARG A 799 0.90 7.79 -9.58
CA ARG A 799 -0.44 7.18 -9.76
C ARG A 799 -1.17 7.77 -10.96
N ILE A 800 -0.55 7.67 -12.13
CA ILE A 800 -1.02 8.30 -13.36
C ILE A 800 -2.01 7.37 -14.04
N ALA A 801 -3.30 7.70 -13.94
CA ALA A 801 -4.41 6.98 -14.57
C ALA A 801 -4.56 7.19 -16.08
N ASN A 802 -3.83 8.15 -16.62
CA ASN A 802 -3.86 8.50 -18.04
C ASN A 802 -2.97 7.56 -18.87
N TYR A 803 -3.00 7.71 -20.20
CA TYR A 803 -2.23 6.90 -21.15
C TYR A 803 -2.60 5.42 -21.03
N LYS A 804 -3.81 5.09 -21.49
CA LYS A 804 -4.32 3.71 -21.53
C LYS A 804 -4.45 3.24 -22.96
N ALA A 805 -4.21 1.96 -23.20
CA ALA A 805 -4.16 1.39 -24.54
C ALA A 805 -4.43 -0.11 -24.50
N PHE A 806 -4.81 -0.64 -25.65
CA PHE A 806 -4.89 -2.06 -25.96
C PHE A 806 -4.50 -2.27 -27.42
N THR A 807 -4.17 -3.49 -27.80
CA THR A 807 -3.78 -3.81 -29.18
C THR A 807 -4.82 -4.71 -29.81
N ARG A 808 -5.36 -4.28 -30.95
CA ARG A 808 -6.29 -5.03 -31.79
C ARG A 808 -5.54 -5.65 -32.96
N PHE A 809 -5.80 -6.92 -33.22
CA PHE A 809 -5.18 -7.72 -34.26
C PHE A 809 -6.22 -8.19 -35.25
N HIS A 810 -5.78 -8.36 -36.49
CA HIS A 810 -6.58 -8.94 -37.56
C HIS A 810 -5.72 -9.89 -38.39
N ILE A 811 -6.07 -11.17 -38.39
CA ILE A 811 -5.56 -12.14 -39.36
C ILE A 811 -6.41 -11.99 -40.61
N ASN A 812 -5.82 -11.43 -41.66
CA ASN A 812 -6.52 -11.21 -42.92
C ASN A 812 -6.55 -12.50 -43.78
N SER A 813 -7.33 -12.48 -44.85
CA SER A 813 -7.49 -13.63 -45.75
C SER A 813 -6.21 -14.03 -46.52
N LYS A 814 -5.15 -13.23 -46.47
CA LYS A 814 -3.83 -13.57 -47.04
C LYS A 814 -2.94 -14.31 -46.04
N GLY A 815 -3.34 -14.36 -44.77
CA GLY A 815 -2.56 -14.89 -43.67
C GLY A 815 -1.71 -13.85 -42.94
N ASP A 816 -1.70 -12.58 -43.37
CA ASP A 816 -0.91 -11.55 -42.68
C ASP A 816 -1.61 -11.08 -41.40
N LEU A 817 -0.82 -10.72 -40.39
CA LEU A 817 -1.31 -10.20 -39.11
C LEU A 817 -1.21 -8.67 -39.09
N GLU A 818 -2.34 -7.99 -39.24
CA GLU A 818 -2.46 -6.54 -39.09
C GLU A 818 -2.60 -6.20 -37.60
N VAL A 819 -1.82 -5.24 -37.12
CA VAL A 819 -1.73 -4.87 -35.70
C VAL A 819 -2.04 -3.39 -35.53
N PHE A 820 -3.08 -3.08 -34.77
CA PHE A 820 -3.54 -1.73 -34.46
C PHE A 820 -3.45 -1.49 -32.94
N THR A 821 -2.60 -0.59 -32.49
CA THR A 821 -2.59 -0.20 -31.07
C THR A 821 -3.44 1.06 -30.88
N LEU A 822 -4.52 0.91 -30.11
CA LEU A 822 -5.48 1.98 -29.81
C LEU A 822 -5.21 2.54 -28.42
N ALA A 823 -5.21 3.86 -28.28
CA ALA A 823 -4.92 4.52 -27.02
C ALA A 823 -5.84 5.70 -26.70
N VAL A 824 -5.92 6.00 -25.41
CA VAL A 824 -6.62 7.14 -24.81
C VAL A 824 -5.67 7.89 -23.89
N ASP A 825 -5.43 9.17 -24.23
CA ASP A 825 -4.48 10.01 -23.51
C ASP A 825 -5.00 10.44 -22.12
N LYS A 826 -6.31 10.63 -21.96
CA LYS A 826 -6.92 11.09 -20.71
C LYS A 826 -8.10 10.22 -20.29
N VAL A 827 -8.03 9.66 -19.08
CA VAL A 827 -9.10 8.83 -18.53
C VAL A 827 -10.15 9.70 -17.81
N PRO A 828 -11.46 9.49 -18.05
CA PRO A 828 -12.52 10.17 -17.33
C PRO A 828 -12.53 9.86 -15.84
N LYS A 829 -12.94 10.85 -15.04
CA LYS A 829 -13.15 10.69 -13.59
C LYS A 829 -14.62 10.69 -13.19
N GLU A 830 -15.47 11.28 -14.03
CA GLU A 830 -16.89 11.40 -13.79
C GLU A 830 -17.68 10.64 -14.86
N TRP A 831 -18.48 9.69 -14.40
CA TRP A 831 -19.31 8.82 -15.22
C TRP A 831 -20.78 9.04 -14.90
N LYS A 832 -21.64 8.76 -15.86
CA LYS A 832 -23.10 8.77 -15.72
C LYS A 832 -23.70 7.60 -16.48
N LEU A 833 -24.91 7.19 -16.11
CA LEU A 833 -25.65 6.14 -16.81
C LEU A 833 -25.78 6.54 -18.29
N ASP A 834 -25.51 5.60 -19.20
CA ASP A 834 -25.69 5.83 -20.62
C ASP A 834 -27.17 5.64 -21.00
N PRO A 835 -27.89 6.69 -21.43
CA PRO A 835 -29.31 6.55 -21.78
C PRO A 835 -29.53 5.58 -22.95
N ASN A 836 -28.54 5.42 -23.83
CA ASN A 836 -28.63 4.50 -24.95
C ASN A 836 -28.55 3.03 -24.51
N TRP A 837 -27.75 2.74 -23.49
CA TRP A 837 -27.68 1.42 -22.87
C TRP A 837 -28.97 1.07 -22.13
N ASP A 838 -29.53 2.04 -21.37
CA ASP A 838 -30.77 1.84 -20.60
C ASP A 838 -32.01 1.62 -21.50
N GLY A 839 -31.94 2.08 -22.75
CA GLY A 839 -33.01 1.95 -23.74
C GLY A 839 -32.93 0.71 -24.64
N GLU A 840 -31.88 -0.11 -24.56
CA GLU A 840 -31.70 -1.29 -25.41
C GLU A 840 -32.47 -2.54 -24.92
N SER A 841 -32.75 -3.46 -25.85
CA SER A 841 -33.44 -4.72 -25.58
C SER A 841 -32.60 -5.65 -24.69
N LYS A 842 -33.26 -6.64 -24.07
CA LYS A 842 -32.61 -7.67 -23.22
C LYS A 842 -31.91 -8.77 -24.04
N GLU A 843 -31.31 -8.43 -25.16
CA GLU A 843 -30.43 -9.34 -25.89
C GLU A 843 -29.11 -9.56 -25.13
N PRO A 844 -28.37 -10.65 -25.42
CA PRO A 844 -27.01 -10.79 -24.94
C PRO A 844 -26.18 -9.53 -25.21
N SER A 845 -25.48 -9.05 -24.19
CA SER A 845 -24.81 -7.74 -24.24
C SER A 845 -23.80 -7.58 -25.38
N TYR A 846 -23.25 -8.67 -25.90
CA TYR A 846 -22.30 -8.63 -27.01
C TYR A 846 -22.96 -8.40 -28.38
N LEU A 847 -24.28 -8.56 -28.50
CA LEU A 847 -25.06 -8.22 -29.70
C LEU A 847 -25.59 -6.79 -29.68
N GLN A 848 -25.59 -6.16 -28.50
CA GLN A 848 -26.06 -4.78 -28.30
C GLN A 848 -25.22 -3.75 -29.05
N ARG A 849 -25.85 -2.67 -29.50
CA ARG A 849 -25.15 -1.56 -30.19
C ARG A 849 -24.47 -0.63 -29.18
N PHE A 850 -25.01 -0.53 -27.95
CA PHE A 850 -24.46 0.27 -26.86
C PHE A 850 -24.26 -0.58 -25.60
N PRO A 851 -23.30 -1.52 -25.59
CA PRO A 851 -23.19 -2.57 -24.57
C PRO A 851 -22.81 -2.08 -23.16
N SER A 852 -22.30 -0.86 -23.04
CA SER A 852 -21.65 -0.36 -21.84
C SER A 852 -22.54 0.56 -21.01
N LYS A 853 -22.77 0.18 -19.76
CA LYS A 853 -23.68 0.85 -18.82
C LYS A 853 -23.34 2.31 -18.52
N TRP A 854 -22.06 2.67 -18.44
CA TRP A 854 -21.61 3.99 -18.03
C TRP A 854 -20.85 4.70 -19.14
N ARG A 855 -21.22 5.96 -19.40
CA ARG A 855 -20.48 6.85 -20.30
C ARG A 855 -19.85 8.01 -19.54
N ALA A 856 -18.84 8.64 -20.13
CA ALA A 856 -18.25 9.82 -19.53
C ALA A 856 -19.31 10.93 -19.42
N LYS A 857 -19.26 11.70 -18.33
CA LYS A 857 -20.19 12.81 -18.12
C LYS A 857 -20.04 13.88 -19.22
N GLY A 858 -18.80 14.20 -19.57
CA GLY A 858 -18.45 15.04 -20.72
C GLY A 858 -18.23 14.22 -21.98
N LEU A 859 -18.99 14.48 -23.05
CA LEU A 859 -18.95 13.68 -24.27
C LEU A 859 -17.57 13.71 -24.96
N HIS A 860 -16.90 14.87 -24.93
CA HIS A 860 -15.55 15.07 -25.48
C HIS A 860 -14.44 14.37 -24.66
N GLN A 861 -14.78 13.80 -23.50
CA GLN A 861 -13.86 13.03 -22.67
C GLN A 861 -14.16 11.53 -22.77
N ASP A 862 -15.24 11.11 -23.43
CA ASP A 862 -15.59 9.69 -23.52
C ASP A 862 -14.52 8.93 -24.30
N PRO A 863 -13.98 7.82 -23.77
CA PRO A 863 -12.97 7.02 -24.44
C PRO A 863 -13.34 6.68 -25.88
N VAL A 864 -14.61 6.39 -26.15
CA VAL A 864 -15.12 6.05 -27.49
C VAL A 864 -14.94 7.19 -28.50
N ASN A 865 -14.94 8.44 -28.04
CA ASN A 865 -14.75 9.63 -28.88
C ASN A 865 -13.30 10.12 -28.92
N THR A 866 -12.47 9.73 -27.94
CA THR A 866 -11.08 10.21 -27.82
C THR A 866 -10.03 9.19 -28.24
N VAL A 867 -10.43 7.93 -28.45
CA VAL A 867 -9.52 6.86 -28.84
C VAL A 867 -8.87 7.14 -30.20
N ARG A 868 -7.58 6.85 -30.32
CA ARG A 868 -6.79 7.02 -31.54
C ARG A 868 -5.81 5.87 -31.74
N ILE A 869 -5.38 5.66 -32.97
CA ILE A 869 -4.32 4.70 -33.29
C ILE A 869 -2.97 5.38 -33.02
N ILE A 870 -2.14 4.74 -32.21
CA ILE A 870 -0.78 5.22 -31.88
C ILE A 870 0.32 4.47 -32.64
N ASP A 871 0.00 3.28 -33.14
CA ASP A 871 0.91 2.45 -33.94
C ASP A 871 0.06 1.50 -34.79
N HIS A 872 0.50 1.29 -36.04
CA HIS A 872 -0.11 0.37 -36.99
C HIS A 872 0.98 -0.25 -37.84
N PHE A 873 1.02 -1.58 -37.90
CA PHE A 873 1.98 -2.33 -38.69
C PHE A 873 1.41 -3.70 -39.08
N VAL A 874 2.04 -4.34 -40.06
CA VAL A 874 1.64 -5.66 -40.57
C VAL A 874 2.82 -6.61 -40.41
N ILE A 875 2.53 -7.82 -39.91
CA ILE A 875 3.49 -8.93 -39.86
C ILE A 875 3.12 -9.90 -40.97
N GLU A 876 3.98 -10.00 -41.99
CA GLU A 876 3.80 -10.92 -43.11
C GLU A 876 4.02 -12.36 -42.65
N GLN A 877 3.14 -13.28 -43.03
CA GLN A 877 3.29 -14.69 -42.65
C GLN A 877 4.47 -15.36 -43.37
N LYS A 878 4.65 -15.02 -44.64
CA LYS A 878 5.74 -15.48 -45.51
C LYS A 878 6.62 -14.28 -45.81
N GLU A 879 7.90 -14.36 -45.45
CA GLU A 879 8.87 -13.37 -45.92
C GLU A 879 8.91 -13.44 -47.45
N LYS A 880 8.80 -12.29 -48.12
CA LYS A 880 9.13 -12.21 -49.55
C LYS A 880 10.56 -12.72 -49.70
N SER A 881 10.73 -13.87 -50.35
CA SER A 881 12.04 -14.28 -50.84
C SER A 881 12.56 -13.14 -51.73
N ASP A 882 13.67 -12.52 -51.34
CA ASP A 882 14.47 -11.66 -52.22
C ASP A 882 15.09 -12.54 -53.33
N SER A 883 14.26 -13.09 -54.21
CA SER A 883 14.65 -13.63 -55.50
C SER A 883 14.80 -12.46 -56.47
N GLY A 884 15.85 -11.67 -56.25
CA GLY A 884 16.09 -10.43 -56.98
C GLY A 884 17.54 -9.96 -56.97
N LEU A 885 18.50 -10.85 -56.72
CA LEU A 885 19.93 -10.57 -56.94
C LEU A 885 20.51 -11.62 -57.89
N SER A 886 20.41 -11.28 -59.18
CA SER A 886 21.30 -11.66 -60.28
C SER A 886 22.05 -12.99 -60.15
N ASN A 887 21.60 -14.00 -60.90
CA ASN A 887 22.46 -15.05 -61.43
C ASN A 887 23.56 -14.42 -62.31
N GLY A 888 24.66 -14.02 -61.68
CA GLY A 888 25.93 -13.78 -62.34
C GLY A 888 26.68 -15.10 -62.39
N SER A 889 26.60 -15.77 -63.52
CA SER A 889 27.48 -16.88 -63.88
C SER A 889 28.95 -16.50 -63.70
N PHE A 890 29.71 -17.27 -62.92
CA PHE A 890 31.15 -17.35 -63.12
C PHE A 890 31.60 -18.81 -63.03
N ASN A 891 31.96 -19.34 -64.20
CA ASN A 891 32.90 -20.43 -64.38
C ASN A 891 34.26 -20.03 -63.80
N GLN A 892 34.79 -20.86 -62.90
CA GLN A 892 36.15 -21.44 -62.83
C GLN A 892 36.55 -21.74 -61.40
#